data_AF-A0A673CUW4-F1
#
_entry.id   AF-A0A673CUW4-F1
#
_cell.length_a   1.000
_cell.length_b   1.000
_cell.length_c   1.000
_cell.angle_alpha   90.00
_cell.angle_beta   90.00
_cell.angle_gamma   90.00
#
_symmetry.space_group_name_H-M   'P 1'
#
loop_
_entity.id
_entity.type
_entity.pdbx_description
1 polymer ?
#
loop_
_entity_poly.entity_id
_entity_poly.type
_entity_poly.pdbx_seq_one_letter_code
_entity_poly.pdbx_strand_id
1 'polypeptide(L)'
;AAWCPPSEEEPAPRLSPVSSRPPVTYDAPSSSPSAPAEGAATECDFLSPDAGQRPPGPTPSQSRFQVDLVAEAAGATEDKSPSSDASTTVPSSDKATPAGPPEGDPGAGGEEAKGRFRVVNFADPSGAGSPDSAEAPPPEGLQNGDTVMSETSLHSSTGGQHHYHYDTHTNTYYLRTFGHNTIDAVPNIDFYRQTAAPLGEKLIRPTLSELHDELDKEPFEDGFANGDELTPAEEAAAKEAAESKGVVKFGWIKGVLVRCMLNIWGVMLFIRMSWIVGQAGIALSCLIVCMATVVTTITGLSTSAIATNGFVRGGGAYYLISRSLGPEFGGSIGLIFAFANAVAVAMYVVGFAETVVELLAVNAIMTDQINDIRIIGTITVILLLGISVAGMEWEAKAQIFLLIVLITAIVNFFIGTFIPVKDKESKGFFGYDGSIMWENMGPDFRGETFFSVFSIFFPAATGILAGANISGDLADPQLAIPRGTLLAIVITGIVYLGVAVSTGSCIVRDASGSNDTISSGFTNCTGGASCNFNYDFSTCKASKDGCEYGLHNDFQVMSLVSGFGPIITAGIFSATLSSALASLVSAPKVFQALCKDNIYPGLGMFAKGYGKNNEPLRGYILTFGIALAFILIAELNTIAPIISNFFLASYALINFSVFHASLANSPGWRPSFKYYNMWVSLAGAVLCCVVMFVINWWAALLTNVIVLGLYIYVSYKKPDVNWGSSTQALTYHQALTHTLHLSGVEDHIKNFRPQCLVMTGYPNSRPALLDLVHSFTKNVGLMICGHVRTGYRRPNFKDIATEQARYQRWLLKNETKAFYTSVFAEDMRQGTQYLLQAAGLGRLKPNTLVLGFKNDWRDGDMMNVETYISMIHDAFDFQYGAVILRLKEGLDVSHIQGQDELLSSQEKSSGMKDVIVSIDTSKDSDADSSKPSSKATNDEDDGKAPTQPLLKKDKKSPTLPLNVSDQRLLEASQQFQQKQGKGTVDVWWLFDDGGLTLLIPYLLTNKKRWKDCKIRVFIGGKINRIDHDRRAMATLLSKFRIDFSDITVLGDVNTKPKKENMAAFEELIEPYRLKEDDMEQEAAERLKNSEPWRITDNELELYRAKTNRQIRLNELLKEHSSTANLIVMSLPLARKGAVSSALYMAWLEALSKDLPPILLVRGNHQSVLTFYS
;
A
#
# COMPACT_ATOMS: atom_id res chain seq x y z
N ALA A 1 -62.81 10.76 37.50
CA ALA A 1 -63.36 12.12 37.29
C ALA A 1 -62.62 12.71 36.08
N ALA A 2 -63.28 13.10 34.99
CA ALA A 2 -64.36 14.10 34.83
C ALA A 2 -63.79 15.54 34.90
N TRP A 3 -64.07 16.46 33.98
CA TRP A 3 -65.05 16.56 32.86
C TRP A 3 -64.39 17.28 31.63
N CYS A 4 -64.95 17.36 30.40
CA CYS A 4 -66.19 16.86 29.77
C CYS A 4 -65.98 16.77 28.22
N PRO A 5 -66.88 16.09 27.45
CA PRO A 5 -67.08 16.28 26.01
C PRO A 5 -68.11 17.45 25.77
N PRO A 6 -68.90 17.63 24.69
CA PRO A 6 -69.29 16.74 23.55
C PRO A 6 -68.16 16.67 22.48
N SER A 7 -68.29 16.12 21.26
CA SER A 7 -69.41 15.55 20.48
C SER A 7 -68.92 14.29 19.69
N GLU A 8 -69.39 13.79 18.52
CA GLU A 8 -70.51 13.94 17.54
C GLU A 8 -70.41 12.68 16.62
N GLU A 9 -71.43 12.02 16.06
CA GLU A 9 -72.84 11.85 16.45
C GLU A 9 -73.43 10.56 15.77
N GLU A 10 -74.12 9.71 16.56
CA GLU A 10 -75.18 8.72 16.19
C GLU A 10 -74.92 7.48 15.23
N PRO A 11 -75.74 6.37 15.28
CA PRO A 11 -75.26 4.99 15.02
C PRO A 11 -76.18 3.89 14.37
N ALA A 12 -75.57 2.76 13.94
CA ALA A 12 -76.11 1.35 13.87
C ALA A 12 -77.36 1.04 12.95
N PRO A 13 -77.90 -0.22 12.80
CA PRO A 13 -77.48 -1.58 13.22
C PRO A 13 -77.63 -2.76 12.17
N ARG A 14 -77.05 -3.94 12.50
CA ARG A 14 -77.40 -5.39 12.21
C ARG A 14 -78.04 -5.95 10.88
N LEU A 15 -77.59 -7.19 10.56
CA LEU A 15 -78.24 -8.36 9.88
C LEU A 15 -77.99 -8.68 8.37
N SER A 16 -78.26 -9.95 8.00
CA SER A 16 -77.83 -10.75 6.80
C SER A 16 -79.05 -11.35 6.02
N PRO A 17 -79.01 -12.25 4.98
CA PRO A 17 -77.92 -13.11 4.40
C PRO A 17 -77.96 -13.39 2.84
N VAL A 18 -77.26 -14.45 2.36
CA VAL A 18 -77.53 -15.34 1.15
C VAL A 18 -76.70 -15.24 -0.17
N SER A 19 -75.80 -16.23 -0.36
CA SER A 19 -75.41 -17.06 -1.55
C SER A 19 -74.86 -16.55 -2.93
N SER A 20 -73.93 -17.37 -3.46
CA SER A 20 -73.83 -17.94 -4.84
C SER A 20 -72.64 -17.56 -5.78
N ARG A 21 -72.30 -18.51 -6.68
CA ARG A 21 -71.23 -18.57 -7.74
C ARG A 21 -71.90 -18.61 -9.16
N PRO A 22 -71.20 -18.76 -10.33
CA PRO A 22 -69.75 -18.61 -10.62
C PRO A 22 -69.15 -17.70 -11.75
N PRO A 23 -69.69 -17.49 -12.98
CA PRO A 23 -69.01 -18.14 -14.12
C PRO A 23 -68.55 -17.31 -15.37
N VAL A 24 -67.39 -17.72 -15.92
CA VAL A 24 -67.09 -17.94 -17.38
C VAL A 24 -66.73 -16.75 -18.33
N THR A 25 -66.09 -17.14 -19.44
CA THR A 25 -65.19 -16.45 -20.40
C THR A 25 -65.78 -16.16 -21.79
N TYR A 26 -65.07 -15.36 -22.62
CA TYR A 26 -65.27 -15.09 -24.07
C TYR A 26 -66.57 -14.31 -24.40
N ASP A 27 -66.66 -13.40 -25.39
CA ASP A 27 -66.07 -13.36 -26.75
C ASP A 27 -65.70 -11.93 -27.27
N ALA A 28 -65.33 -11.79 -28.55
CA ALA A 28 -64.94 -10.55 -29.27
C ALA A 28 -66.09 -9.99 -30.19
N PRO A 29 -65.91 -9.12 -31.23
CA PRO A 29 -64.79 -8.22 -31.61
C PRO A 29 -65.19 -6.77 -32.08
N SER A 30 -64.16 -5.95 -32.39
CA SER A 30 -64.10 -4.88 -33.44
C SER A 30 -65.08 -3.69 -33.53
N SER A 31 -64.53 -2.46 -33.49
CA SER A 31 -64.60 -1.39 -34.53
C SER A 31 -64.05 -0.06 -33.94
N SER A 32 -63.23 0.77 -34.60
CA SER A 32 -63.47 1.54 -35.84
C SER A 32 -62.17 2.25 -36.33
N PRO A 33 -62.10 2.83 -37.56
CA PRO A 33 -60.80 3.02 -38.27
C PRO A 33 -60.59 4.37 -39.02
N SER A 34 -59.54 4.42 -39.87
CA SER A 34 -59.45 5.11 -41.19
C SER A 34 -58.51 6.34 -41.36
N ALA A 35 -58.32 6.74 -42.64
CA ALA A 35 -57.42 7.77 -43.21
C ALA A 35 -55.96 7.30 -43.50
N PRO A 36 -55.29 7.79 -44.58
CA PRO A 36 -55.24 6.99 -45.82
C PRO A 36 -53.84 6.81 -46.46
N ALA A 37 -53.83 6.19 -47.65
CA ALA A 37 -52.66 5.61 -48.33
C ALA A 37 -51.95 6.51 -49.37
N GLU A 38 -50.71 6.14 -49.72
CA GLU A 38 -50.09 6.08 -51.08
C GLU A 38 -48.61 5.63 -50.95
N GLY A 39 -47.99 4.84 -51.82
CA GLY A 39 -48.51 4.04 -52.93
C GLY A 39 -47.42 3.22 -53.67
N ALA A 40 -47.81 2.02 -54.16
CA ALA A 40 -47.25 1.27 -55.30
C ALA A 40 -45.76 0.81 -55.33
N ALA A 41 -45.43 -0.01 -56.35
CA ALA A 41 -44.16 -0.71 -56.57
C ALA A 41 -43.71 -0.59 -58.05
N THR A 42 -42.97 -1.58 -58.59
CA THR A 42 -42.34 -1.67 -59.95
C THR A 42 -41.02 -0.88 -60.09
N GLU A 43 -40.01 -1.27 -60.88
CA GLU A 43 -39.80 -2.44 -61.78
C GLU A 43 -38.29 -2.63 -62.12
N CYS A 44 -37.90 -3.83 -62.64
CA CYS A 44 -36.79 -4.04 -63.61
C CYS A 44 -35.32 -3.65 -63.25
N ASP A 45 -34.25 -4.15 -63.90
CA ASP A 45 -34.03 -5.41 -64.64
C ASP A 45 -32.53 -5.75 -64.82
N PHE A 46 -32.24 -7.03 -65.05
CA PHE A 46 -31.15 -7.63 -65.89
C PHE A 46 -29.62 -7.41 -65.66
N LEU A 47 -28.89 -8.44 -66.13
CA LEU A 47 -27.49 -8.49 -66.61
C LEU A 47 -26.30 -8.45 -65.63
N SER A 48 -25.79 -9.65 -65.31
CA SER A 48 -24.38 -9.98 -65.58
C SER A 48 -24.23 -10.31 -67.09
N PRO A 49 -23.08 -10.09 -67.76
CA PRO A 49 -22.03 -11.13 -67.74
C PRO A 49 -20.55 -10.68 -67.90
N ASP A 50 -19.65 -11.65 -67.66
CA ASP A 50 -18.34 -11.91 -68.26
C ASP A 50 -17.12 -10.95 -68.19
N ALA A 51 -16.18 -11.37 -67.33
CA ALA A 51 -14.81 -11.83 -67.66
C ALA A 51 -13.73 -10.85 -68.23
N GLY A 52 -12.61 -10.72 -67.49
CA GLY A 52 -11.46 -9.88 -67.89
C GLY A 52 -10.13 -10.08 -67.12
N GLN A 53 -9.70 -11.34 -66.92
CA GLN A 53 -8.32 -11.82 -66.61
C GLN A 53 -7.30 -10.93 -65.82
N ARG A 54 -6.92 -11.40 -64.60
CA ARG A 54 -5.54 -11.56 -63.98
C ARG A 54 -4.49 -10.41 -64.04
N PRO A 55 -3.48 -10.34 -63.12
CA PRO A 55 -2.99 -11.36 -62.16
C PRO A 55 -2.99 -10.93 -60.67
N PRO A 56 -2.72 -11.85 -59.71
CA PRO A 56 -2.65 -11.53 -58.28
C PRO A 56 -1.29 -10.95 -57.83
N GLY A 57 -1.33 -9.98 -56.92
CA GLY A 57 -0.17 -9.50 -56.13
C GLY A 57 -0.10 -10.14 -54.74
N PRO A 58 1.07 -10.12 -54.05
CA PRO A 58 1.32 -10.94 -52.88
C PRO A 58 0.77 -10.39 -51.55
N THR A 59 0.61 -11.31 -50.59
CA THR A 59 0.26 -11.03 -49.20
C THR A 59 1.44 -10.48 -48.37
N PRO A 60 1.22 -9.50 -47.47
CA PRO A 60 2.08 -9.28 -46.32
C PRO A 60 1.73 -10.33 -45.24
N SER A 61 2.49 -11.42 -45.14
CA SER A 61 3.76 -11.55 -44.41
C SER A 61 3.57 -11.72 -42.89
N GLN A 62 3.76 -12.95 -42.41
CA GLN A 62 3.58 -13.35 -41.01
C GLN A 62 4.57 -12.67 -40.06
N SER A 63 4.14 -12.40 -38.83
CA SER A 63 5.02 -11.90 -37.76
C SER A 63 5.96 -13.01 -37.28
N ARG A 64 7.23 -12.93 -37.69
CA ARG A 64 8.28 -13.89 -37.34
C ARG A 64 8.80 -13.64 -35.92
N PHE A 65 8.21 -14.32 -34.93
CA PHE A 65 8.94 -14.61 -33.70
C PHE A 65 10.05 -15.62 -34.00
N GLN A 66 11.30 -15.22 -33.84
CA GLN A 66 12.44 -16.13 -33.81
C GLN A 66 13.25 -15.84 -32.55
N VAL A 67 13.53 -16.90 -31.79
CA VAL A 67 14.35 -16.85 -30.58
C VAL A 67 15.76 -17.24 -30.97
N ASP A 68 16.71 -16.31 -30.85
CA ASP A 68 18.13 -16.65 -30.96
C ASP A 68 18.69 -16.96 -29.56
N LEU A 69 18.86 -18.25 -29.29
CA LEU A 69 19.72 -18.78 -28.23
C LEU A 69 21.14 -18.87 -28.76
N VAL A 70 22.10 -18.24 -28.09
CA VAL A 70 23.53 -18.54 -28.25
C VAL A 70 24.17 -18.62 -26.87
N ALA A 71 24.87 -19.72 -26.61
CA ALA A 71 25.65 -19.96 -25.39
C ALA A 71 27.16 -19.90 -25.69
N GLU A 72 27.96 -20.24 -24.68
CA GLU A 72 29.43 -20.14 -24.64
C GLU A 72 30.19 -20.79 -25.81
N ALA A 73 31.31 -20.18 -26.19
CA ALA A 73 32.57 -20.88 -26.48
C ALA A 73 33.77 -19.91 -26.39
N ALA A 74 34.97 -20.45 -26.17
CA ALA A 74 36.23 -19.70 -26.08
C ALA A 74 37.15 -19.96 -27.29
N GLY A 75 38.19 -19.14 -27.48
CA GLY A 75 39.27 -19.43 -28.44
C GLY A 75 40.12 -18.20 -28.80
N ALA A 76 41.41 -18.23 -28.48
CA ALA A 76 42.35 -17.13 -28.75
C ALA A 76 42.96 -17.20 -30.17
N THR A 77 43.39 -16.05 -30.71
CA THR A 77 44.80 -15.81 -31.11
C THR A 77 45.08 -14.35 -31.50
N GLU A 78 46.38 -14.08 -31.68
CA GLU A 78 47.14 -12.85 -32.01
C GLU A 78 46.56 -12.00 -33.18
N ASP A 79 46.96 -10.74 -33.43
CA ASP A 79 48.35 -10.22 -33.43
C ASP A 79 48.46 -8.66 -33.48
N LYS A 80 49.66 -8.15 -33.18
CA LYS A 80 50.25 -6.80 -33.45
C LYS A 80 49.68 -5.51 -32.83
N SER A 81 50.56 -4.85 -32.06
CA SER A 81 50.69 -3.38 -31.97
C SER A 81 51.77 -2.87 -32.95
N PRO A 82 51.84 -1.55 -33.22
CA PRO A 82 52.79 -0.63 -32.56
C PRO A 82 52.08 0.65 -32.01
N SER A 83 52.61 1.41 -31.04
CA SER A 83 53.71 2.42 -31.12
C SER A 83 53.45 3.58 -32.10
N SER A 84 53.77 4.85 -31.80
CA SER A 84 54.30 5.51 -30.59
C SER A 84 54.15 7.05 -30.65
N ASP A 85 54.54 7.75 -29.57
CA ASP A 85 54.97 9.18 -29.53
C ASP A 85 53.93 10.31 -29.77
N ALA A 86 54.23 11.61 -29.48
CA ALA A 86 54.84 12.22 -28.29
C ALA A 86 54.79 13.78 -28.37
N SER A 87 54.44 14.46 -27.27
CA SER A 87 54.64 15.93 -27.08
C SER A 87 53.84 16.84 -28.05
N THR A 88 53.80 18.17 -28.00
CA THR A 88 54.18 19.28 -27.06
C THR A 88 53.00 20.30 -27.13
N THR A 89 52.84 21.42 -26.39
CA THR A 89 53.73 22.49 -25.90
C THR A 89 53.15 23.23 -24.67
N VAL A 90 54.03 23.78 -23.83
CA VAL A 90 53.82 24.94 -22.92
C VAL A 90 54.86 26.04 -23.36
N PRO A 91 55.13 27.23 -22.74
CA PRO A 91 54.69 27.82 -21.46
C PRO A 91 54.41 29.36 -21.44
N SER A 92 54.34 29.93 -20.22
CA SER A 92 54.79 31.29 -19.78
C SER A 92 53.90 32.53 -19.97
N SER A 93 53.96 33.58 -19.12
CA SER A 93 54.38 33.73 -17.69
C SER A 93 54.14 35.17 -17.16
N ASP A 94 53.85 35.37 -15.85
CA ASP A 94 54.44 36.39 -14.93
C ASP A 94 53.62 36.54 -13.60
N LYS A 95 54.21 36.36 -12.39
CA LYS A 95 54.92 37.30 -11.46
C LYS A 95 54.00 38.10 -10.51
N ALA A 96 54.35 38.43 -9.24
CA ALA A 96 55.54 38.18 -8.40
C ALA A 96 55.24 38.32 -6.87
N THR A 97 56.23 38.04 -6.00
CA THR A 97 56.15 38.12 -4.50
C THR A 97 57.48 38.52 -3.83
N PRO A 98 57.43 39.22 -2.66
CA PRO A 98 58.36 39.10 -1.51
C PRO A 98 57.59 39.04 -0.14
N ALA A 99 58.08 38.77 1.08
CA ALA A 99 59.28 38.19 1.74
C ALA A 99 58.81 37.73 3.17
N GLY A 100 59.57 37.32 4.21
CA GLY A 100 61.01 37.26 4.54
C GLY A 100 61.25 36.53 5.91
N PRO A 101 62.48 36.53 6.50
CA PRO A 101 62.91 35.51 7.50
C PRO A 101 63.52 36.10 8.82
N PRO A 102 64.20 35.33 9.73
CA PRO A 102 64.35 33.86 9.91
C PRO A 102 63.85 33.38 11.32
N GLU A 103 63.97 32.14 11.82
CA GLU A 103 64.66 30.88 11.45
C GLU A 103 63.63 29.71 11.28
N GLY A 104 63.83 28.40 11.49
CA GLY A 104 64.95 27.54 11.97
C GLY A 104 64.57 26.04 11.92
N ASP A 105 65.54 25.10 12.06
CA ASP A 105 65.45 23.68 11.62
C ASP A 105 66.56 22.79 12.29
N PRO A 106 66.68 21.45 12.12
CA PRO A 106 65.76 20.37 11.69
C PRO A 106 65.65 19.15 12.65
N GLY A 107 64.79 18.17 12.30
CA GLY A 107 64.81 16.80 12.87
C GLY A 107 64.07 15.73 12.03
N ALA A 108 64.74 14.64 11.66
CA ALA A 108 64.25 13.53 10.81
C ALA A 108 63.73 12.31 11.64
N GLY A 109 63.08 11.26 11.10
CA GLY A 109 62.60 10.95 9.74
C GLY A 109 62.75 9.45 9.38
N GLY A 110 61.80 8.87 8.62
CA GLY A 110 61.81 7.46 8.15
C GLY A 110 61.16 6.43 9.12
N GLU A 111 60.73 5.23 8.68
CA GLU A 111 60.63 4.68 7.32
C GLU A 111 59.63 3.48 7.18
N GLU A 112 59.59 2.89 5.99
CA GLU A 112 58.83 1.72 5.44
C GLU A 112 58.87 0.38 6.22
N ALA A 113 58.20 -0.73 5.83
CA ALA A 113 56.95 -1.07 5.09
C ALA A 113 56.86 -2.62 4.90
N LYS A 114 55.97 -3.09 4.01
CA LYS A 114 55.91 -4.45 3.40
C LYS A 114 55.48 -5.63 4.32
N GLY A 115 55.35 -6.82 3.71
CA GLY A 115 54.96 -8.08 4.35
C GLY A 115 55.02 -9.26 3.36
N ARG A 116 54.27 -10.34 3.65
CA ARG A 116 54.08 -11.58 2.86
C ARG A 116 55.13 -12.70 3.03
N PHE A 117 54.64 -13.82 3.59
CA PHE A 117 55.02 -15.23 3.36
C PHE A 117 56.19 -15.93 4.08
N ARG A 118 55.89 -17.22 4.39
CA ARG A 118 56.73 -18.44 4.43
C ARG A 118 57.54 -18.82 5.71
N VAL A 119 56.88 -19.67 6.50
CA VAL A 119 57.35 -20.94 7.09
C VAL A 119 58.87 -21.24 7.10
N VAL A 120 59.39 -21.46 8.30
CA VAL A 120 60.44 -22.46 8.62
C VAL A 120 59.96 -23.24 9.86
N ASN A 121 60.44 -24.46 10.10
CA ASN A 121 59.95 -25.34 11.18
C ASN A 121 61.10 -26.14 11.85
N PHE A 122 60.86 -26.58 13.09
CA PHE A 122 61.69 -27.47 13.95
C PHE A 122 63.00 -26.94 14.59
N ALA A 123 63.39 -27.66 15.66
CA ALA A 123 64.67 -27.72 16.38
C ALA A 123 64.89 -26.86 17.65
N ASP A 124 64.47 -27.42 18.79
CA ASP A 124 65.33 -27.60 20.00
C ASP A 124 66.57 -28.49 19.65
N PRO A 125 67.64 -28.64 20.49
CA PRO A 125 67.79 -28.24 21.91
C PRO A 125 69.15 -27.58 22.30
N SER A 126 69.30 -27.22 23.60
CA SER A 126 70.56 -27.05 24.36
C SER A 126 71.51 -25.89 23.96
N GLY A 127 72.39 -25.36 24.83
CA GLY A 127 72.60 -25.58 26.28
C GLY A 127 73.91 -24.94 26.78
N ALA A 128 73.96 -24.50 28.05
CA ALA A 128 75.08 -23.83 28.75
C ALA A 128 75.54 -22.44 28.22
N GLY A 129 76.13 -21.54 29.03
CA GLY A 129 76.18 -21.51 30.51
C GLY A 129 77.33 -20.67 31.13
N SER A 130 77.11 -20.19 32.37
CA SER A 130 78.13 -19.73 33.36
C SER A 130 78.99 -18.47 33.01
N PRO A 131 79.70 -17.83 33.97
CA PRO A 131 79.84 -18.09 35.42
C PRO A 131 79.07 -17.07 36.30
N ASP A 132 78.92 -17.23 37.63
CA ASP A 132 79.43 -18.20 38.64
C ASP A 132 78.36 -18.34 39.77
N SER A 133 78.46 -18.94 40.97
CA SER A 133 79.46 -19.68 41.78
C SER A 133 78.71 -20.32 42.99
N ALA A 134 79.11 -21.39 43.68
CA ALA A 134 80.10 -22.47 43.48
C ALA A 134 79.89 -23.55 44.58
N GLU A 135 80.86 -24.47 44.77
CA GLU A 135 81.02 -25.41 45.92
C GLU A 135 80.01 -26.59 46.06
N ALA A 136 79.83 -27.11 47.29
CA ALA A 136 79.71 -28.55 47.62
C ALA A 136 79.08 -28.76 49.03
N PRO A 137 78.87 -29.98 49.59
CA PRO A 137 79.21 -31.32 49.06
C PRO A 137 78.08 -32.43 49.03
N PRO A 138 78.25 -33.52 48.23
CA PRO A 138 77.39 -34.74 48.08
C PRO A 138 77.67 -35.83 49.17
N PRO A 139 77.09 -37.09 49.22
CA PRO A 139 76.49 -38.02 48.19
C PRO A 139 75.14 -38.70 48.63
N GLU A 140 74.56 -39.80 48.11
CA GLU A 140 74.85 -40.86 47.07
C GLU A 140 73.67 -40.94 46.03
N GLY A 141 73.21 -42.04 45.37
CA GLY A 141 73.49 -43.51 45.29
C GLY A 141 72.28 -44.29 44.68
N LEU A 142 72.29 -45.58 44.28
CA LEU A 142 73.37 -46.52 43.89
C LEU A 142 72.79 -47.85 43.28
N GLN A 143 73.07 -48.16 41.99
CA GLN A 143 73.00 -49.49 41.28
C GLN A 143 71.63 -50.22 41.12
N ASN A 144 71.25 -51.00 40.07
CA ASN A 144 71.74 -51.41 38.71
C ASN A 144 70.51 -52.03 37.92
N GLY A 145 70.50 -52.50 36.65
CA GLY A 145 71.47 -52.61 35.53
C GLY A 145 70.93 -53.47 34.32
N ASP A 146 71.71 -53.57 33.23
CA ASP A 146 71.76 -54.52 32.07
C ASP A 146 70.63 -54.80 31.02
N THR A 147 71.02 -54.53 29.75
CA THR A 147 70.76 -55.24 28.45
C THR A 147 69.47 -55.11 27.60
N VAL A 148 69.67 -54.73 26.31
CA VAL A 148 69.02 -55.26 25.05
C VAL A 148 67.51 -54.93 24.83
N MET A 149 66.95 -54.54 23.66
CA MET A 149 67.33 -54.14 22.25
C MET A 149 66.04 -53.49 21.62
N SER A 150 65.72 -53.22 20.32
CA SER A 150 66.20 -53.14 18.90
C SER A 150 64.97 -52.67 18.05
N GLU A 151 64.89 -52.37 16.75
CA GLU A 151 65.63 -51.79 15.59
C GLU A 151 64.63 -51.85 14.39
N THR A 152 64.67 -51.15 13.23
CA THR A 152 65.29 -49.93 12.66
C THR A 152 64.54 -49.62 11.33
N SER A 153 64.67 -48.44 10.66
CA SER A 153 63.80 -48.06 9.51
C SER A 153 64.45 -47.20 8.38
N LEU A 154 63.67 -46.96 7.30
CA LEU A 154 63.84 -46.02 6.15
C LEU A 154 64.47 -46.53 4.83
N HIS A 155 63.87 -46.09 3.71
CA HIS A 155 64.44 -46.02 2.36
C HIS A 155 63.74 -44.91 1.54
N SER A 156 64.17 -44.66 0.30
CA SER A 156 63.80 -43.49 -0.51
C SER A 156 63.72 -43.80 -2.02
N SER A 157 63.12 -42.87 -2.78
CA SER A 157 63.32 -42.54 -4.20
C SER A 157 62.41 -43.13 -5.32
N THR A 158 62.11 -42.23 -6.28
CA THR A 158 61.76 -42.41 -7.71
C THR A 158 60.57 -43.25 -8.18
N GLY A 159 59.60 -42.54 -8.80
CA GLY A 159 59.19 -42.80 -10.20
C GLY A 159 57.87 -43.53 -10.47
N GLY A 160 57.25 -43.18 -11.61
CA GLY A 160 56.20 -43.98 -12.27
C GLY A 160 54.75 -43.51 -12.06
N GLN A 161 53.96 -43.57 -13.13
CA GLN A 161 52.50 -43.66 -13.05
C GLN A 161 52.11 -45.14 -12.92
N HIS A 162 51.08 -45.47 -12.15
CA HIS A 162 49.96 -46.35 -12.55
C HIS A 162 48.90 -46.42 -11.42
N HIS A 163 47.64 -46.67 -11.77
CA HIS A 163 46.55 -46.87 -10.80
C HIS A 163 46.68 -48.20 -10.06
N TYR A 164 46.43 -48.19 -8.74
CA TYR A 164 45.90 -49.33 -8.00
C TYR A 164 44.89 -48.88 -6.94
N HIS A 165 43.91 -49.75 -6.66
CA HIS A 165 42.94 -49.58 -5.56
C HIS A 165 43.64 -49.64 -4.19
N TYR A 166 42.97 -49.11 -3.16
CA TYR A 166 43.32 -49.38 -1.76
C TYR A 166 42.09 -49.57 -0.88
N ASP A 167 42.22 -50.40 0.17
CA ASP A 167 41.12 -50.99 0.94
C ASP A 167 40.38 -50.03 1.90
N THR A 168 39.06 -50.24 2.02
CA THR A 168 38.13 -49.47 2.86
C THR A 168 38.05 -49.95 4.32
N HIS A 169 39.19 -50.29 4.94
CA HIS A 169 39.21 -50.98 6.25
C HIS A 169 39.69 -50.18 7.48
N THR A 170 39.93 -48.86 7.37
CA THR A 170 40.54 -48.05 8.46
C THR A 170 39.58 -47.14 9.26
N ASN A 171 38.33 -46.93 8.82
CA ASN A 171 37.48 -45.84 9.34
C ASN A 171 36.68 -46.13 10.64
N THR A 172 36.86 -47.27 11.29
CA THR A 172 35.96 -47.71 12.40
C THR A 172 36.29 -47.17 13.80
N TYR A 173 37.40 -46.44 13.99
CA TYR A 173 37.94 -46.20 15.34
C TYR A 173 37.32 -45.03 16.13
N TYR A 174 36.62 -44.08 15.47
CA TYR A 174 36.21 -42.80 16.10
C TYR A 174 34.70 -42.60 16.32
N LEU A 175 33.85 -43.53 15.88
CA LEU A 175 32.37 -43.42 15.87
C LEU A 175 31.67 -43.71 17.23
N ARG A 176 32.26 -43.30 18.37
CA ARG A 176 31.79 -43.64 19.73
C ARG A 176 31.25 -42.46 20.56
N THR A 177 30.03 -42.04 20.25
CA THR A 177 29.22 -41.15 21.08
C THR A 177 28.73 -41.88 22.35
N PHE A 178 29.00 -41.32 23.53
CA PHE A 178 28.75 -41.94 24.86
C PHE A 178 29.22 -43.41 25.04
N GLY A 179 30.21 -43.85 24.26
CA GLY A 179 30.83 -45.18 24.36
C GLY A 179 30.19 -46.30 23.52
N HIS A 180 29.13 -46.02 22.76
CA HIS A 180 28.50 -46.98 21.83
C HIS A 180 28.49 -46.44 20.39
N ASN A 181 28.21 -47.31 19.43
CA ASN A 181 28.16 -46.94 18.01
C ASN A 181 26.85 -46.20 17.70
N THR A 182 26.90 -44.87 17.62
CA THR A 182 25.81 -44.04 17.07
C THR A 182 26.39 -42.96 16.17
N ILE A 183 25.79 -42.77 15.00
CA ILE A 183 26.30 -41.87 13.95
C ILE A 183 26.11 -40.38 14.31
N ASP A 184 25.18 -40.03 15.21
CA ASP A 184 25.04 -38.67 15.76
C ASP A 184 26.30 -38.19 16.51
N ALA A 185 26.78 -37.00 16.16
CA ALA A 185 27.88 -36.32 16.84
C ALA A 185 27.42 -35.45 18.02
N VAL A 186 28.27 -35.36 19.05
CA VAL A 186 28.12 -34.44 20.20
C VAL A 186 28.67 -33.07 19.82
N PRO A 187 28.06 -31.94 20.25
CA PRO A 187 28.54 -30.58 19.92
C PRO A 187 30.03 -30.35 20.18
N ASN A 188 30.76 -29.89 19.15
CA ASN A 188 32.19 -29.58 19.21
C ASN A 188 32.50 -28.29 18.42
N ILE A 189 33.42 -27.47 18.95
CA ILE A 189 33.86 -26.20 18.33
C ILE A 189 34.46 -26.37 16.93
N ASP A 190 35.04 -27.54 16.63
CA ASP A 190 35.68 -27.79 15.35
C ASP A 190 34.69 -27.88 14.18
N PHE A 191 33.44 -28.26 14.45
CA PHE A 191 32.36 -28.26 13.47
C PHE A 191 31.84 -26.85 13.08
N TYR A 192 32.49 -25.78 13.59
CA TYR A 192 32.15 -24.37 13.36
C TYR A 192 33.35 -23.52 12.87
N ARG A 193 34.44 -24.17 12.41
CA ARG A 193 35.60 -23.47 11.80
C ARG A 193 35.41 -23.22 10.29
N GLN A 194 36.06 -22.19 9.75
CA GLN A 194 35.92 -21.79 8.34
C GLN A 194 36.49 -22.83 7.35
N THR A 195 35.76 -23.01 6.24
CA THR A 195 36.02 -23.99 5.17
C THR A 195 37.15 -23.61 4.18
N ALA A 196 37.88 -22.51 4.42
CA ALA A 196 38.70 -21.83 3.41
C ALA A 196 40.23 -21.99 3.57
N ALA A 197 40.70 -22.86 4.48
CA ALA A 197 42.12 -23.09 4.72
C ALA A 197 42.58 -24.43 4.10
N PRO A 198 43.55 -24.46 3.16
CA PRO A 198 43.91 -25.67 2.42
C PRO A 198 44.88 -26.63 3.16
N LEU A 199 44.95 -26.58 4.49
CA LEU A 199 45.72 -27.52 5.31
C LEU A 199 44.92 -27.94 6.55
N GLY A 200 44.48 -29.20 6.57
CA GLY A 200 43.79 -29.84 7.68
C GLY A 200 42.81 -30.90 7.19
N GLU A 201 42.96 -32.15 7.64
CA GLU A 201 42.01 -33.21 7.29
C GLU A 201 40.64 -32.96 7.95
N LYS A 202 39.58 -33.26 7.19
CA LYS A 202 38.21 -32.79 7.47
C LYS A 202 37.45 -33.80 8.32
N LEU A 203 37.06 -33.42 9.53
CA LEU A 203 35.99 -34.11 10.25
C LEU A 203 34.64 -33.78 9.60
N ILE A 204 34.10 -34.72 8.83
CA ILE A 204 32.83 -34.60 8.11
C ILE A 204 31.67 -34.88 9.08
N ARG A 205 30.70 -33.96 9.15
CA ARG A 205 29.37 -34.25 9.72
C ARG A 205 28.63 -35.18 8.73
N PRO A 206 28.01 -36.29 9.17
CA PRO A 206 27.06 -37.03 8.32
C PRO A 206 25.98 -36.08 7.80
N THR A 207 25.69 -36.13 6.50
CA THR A 207 24.55 -35.43 5.92
C THR A 207 23.25 -36.06 6.40
N LEU A 208 22.16 -35.28 6.34
CA LEU A 208 20.84 -35.81 6.67
C LEU A 208 20.45 -36.99 5.75
N SER A 209 20.87 -36.94 4.48
CA SER A 209 20.76 -38.05 3.51
C SER A 209 21.51 -39.32 3.92
N GLU A 210 22.80 -39.23 4.30
CA GLU A 210 23.60 -40.39 4.77
C GLU A 210 23.08 -40.96 6.11
N LEU A 211 22.30 -40.19 6.85
CA LEU A 211 21.60 -40.65 8.05
C LEU A 211 20.29 -41.39 7.73
N HIS A 212 19.74 -41.26 6.52
CA HIS A 212 18.36 -41.61 6.21
C HIS A 212 18.18 -42.88 5.37
N ASP A 213 18.91 -43.07 4.26
CA ASP A 213 18.86 -44.31 3.44
C ASP A 213 20.14 -44.54 2.60
N GLU A 214 20.31 -45.78 2.11
CA GLU A 214 21.28 -46.16 1.06
C GLU A 214 20.52 -46.62 -0.20
N LEU A 215 21.21 -46.68 -1.35
CA LEU A 215 20.57 -46.63 -2.67
C LEU A 215 20.10 -48.00 -3.21
N ASP A 216 19.00 -47.99 -3.97
CA ASP A 216 18.71 -49.03 -4.98
C ASP A 216 18.18 -48.41 -6.30
N LYS A 217 18.48 -49.06 -7.43
CA LYS A 217 18.15 -48.65 -8.81
C LYS A 217 18.23 -49.86 -9.76
N GLU A 218 17.65 -49.71 -10.97
CA GLU A 218 17.69 -50.56 -12.20
C GLU A 218 16.23 -50.85 -12.70
N PRO A 219 15.96 -51.34 -13.94
CA PRO A 219 16.21 -50.62 -15.20
C PRO A 219 15.08 -50.74 -16.29
N PHE A 220 15.18 -49.93 -17.37
CA PHE A 220 14.55 -50.13 -18.72
C PHE A 220 13.00 -50.03 -18.84
N GLU A 221 12.32 -49.81 -19.99
CA GLU A 221 12.68 -49.53 -21.41
C GLU A 221 11.65 -48.56 -22.10
N ASP A 222 11.81 -48.25 -23.39
CA ASP A 222 11.13 -47.22 -24.21
C ASP A 222 9.66 -47.45 -24.66
N GLY A 223 9.00 -46.36 -25.12
CA GLY A 223 7.76 -46.40 -25.91
C GLY A 223 7.37 -45.08 -26.59
N PHE A 224 7.42 -45.01 -27.93
CA PHE A 224 7.14 -43.79 -28.74
C PHE A 224 5.64 -43.59 -29.11
N ALA A 225 5.18 -42.33 -29.10
CA ALA A 225 4.13 -41.82 -30.02
C ALA A 225 4.14 -40.27 -30.08
N ASN A 226 3.87 -39.68 -31.25
CA ASN A 226 3.72 -38.24 -31.46
C ASN A 226 2.25 -37.78 -31.30
N GLY A 227 2.03 -36.49 -31.00
CA GLY A 227 0.71 -35.85 -31.12
C GLY A 227 0.72 -34.36 -30.74
N ASP A 228 0.60 -33.47 -31.72
CA ASP A 228 0.35 -32.04 -31.50
C ASP A 228 -1.12 -31.76 -31.14
N GLU A 229 -1.38 -30.74 -30.31
CA GLU A 229 -2.05 -29.48 -30.72
C GLU A 229 -2.51 -28.63 -29.50
N LEU A 230 -2.60 -27.31 -29.69
CA LEU A 230 -3.10 -26.37 -28.67
C LEU A 230 -4.59 -26.06 -28.90
N THR A 231 -5.43 -26.21 -27.87
CA THR A 231 -6.78 -25.61 -27.79
C THR A 231 -7.10 -25.23 -26.32
N PRO A 232 -8.25 -24.60 -25.98
CA PRO A 232 -8.38 -23.15 -26.13
C PRO A 232 -8.86 -22.45 -24.83
N ALA A 233 -8.14 -21.42 -24.36
CA ALA A 233 -8.45 -20.74 -23.08
C ALA A 233 -8.51 -19.20 -23.13
N GLU A 234 -8.51 -18.57 -24.32
CA GLU A 234 -8.61 -17.11 -24.48
C GLU A 234 -9.98 -16.61 -25.00
N GLU A 235 -11.03 -17.45 -24.98
CA GLU A 235 -12.38 -17.08 -25.46
C GLU A 235 -13.46 -17.13 -24.36
N ALA A 236 -13.19 -16.48 -23.21
CA ALA A 236 -14.14 -16.39 -22.09
C ALA A 236 -14.26 -14.99 -21.43
N ALA A 237 -13.66 -13.95 -22.03
CA ALA A 237 -13.51 -12.61 -21.41
C ALA A 237 -14.21 -11.46 -22.17
N ALA A 238 -15.09 -11.76 -23.13
CA ALA A 238 -15.64 -10.77 -24.07
C ALA A 238 -17.18 -10.62 -24.05
N LYS A 239 -17.85 -10.92 -22.92
CA LYS A 239 -19.34 -10.97 -22.87
C LYS A 239 -20.05 -10.32 -21.68
N GLU A 240 -19.41 -9.39 -20.96
CA GLU A 240 -20.05 -8.51 -19.96
C GLU A 240 -19.73 -7.01 -20.19
N ALA A 241 -20.20 -6.45 -21.31
CA ALA A 241 -19.97 -5.04 -21.63
C ALA A 241 -21.12 -4.36 -22.44
N ALA A 242 -22.36 -4.86 -22.34
CA ALA A 242 -23.43 -4.47 -23.26
C ALA A 242 -24.83 -4.31 -22.64
N GLU A 243 -24.99 -3.57 -21.54
CA GLU A 243 -26.33 -3.03 -21.22
C GLU A 243 -26.32 -1.72 -20.40
N SER A 244 -26.90 -0.65 -20.98
CA SER A 244 -27.48 0.53 -20.32
C SER A 244 -27.91 1.59 -21.35
N LYS A 245 -29.04 1.36 -22.03
CA LYS A 245 -29.77 2.43 -22.75
C LYS A 245 -30.55 3.27 -21.71
N GLY A 246 -30.67 4.59 -21.91
CA GLY A 246 -31.65 5.37 -21.12
C GLY A 246 -31.43 6.87 -20.88
N VAL A 247 -30.33 7.50 -21.31
CA VAL A 247 -30.13 8.96 -21.15
C VAL A 247 -29.58 9.59 -22.43
N VAL A 248 -30.13 10.73 -22.83
CA VAL A 248 -29.63 11.52 -23.97
C VAL A 248 -28.38 12.29 -23.54
N LYS A 249 -27.21 11.77 -23.90
CA LYS A 249 -25.90 12.32 -23.53
C LYS A 249 -25.45 13.44 -24.47
N PHE A 250 -24.71 14.42 -23.94
CA PHE A 250 -24.19 15.57 -24.68
C PHE A 250 -22.91 15.26 -25.48
N GLY A 251 -22.82 15.81 -26.68
CA GLY A 251 -21.58 15.84 -27.47
C GLY A 251 -20.58 16.90 -26.98
N TRP A 252 -19.31 16.76 -27.37
CA TRP A 252 -18.18 17.54 -26.84
C TRP A 252 -18.31 19.07 -26.97
N ILE A 253 -18.92 19.56 -28.06
CA ILE A 253 -19.12 20.99 -28.29
C ILE A 253 -20.06 21.58 -27.20
N LYS A 254 -21.25 21.00 -27.04
CA LYS A 254 -22.28 21.51 -26.11
C LYS A 254 -21.95 21.18 -24.65
N GLY A 255 -21.35 20.01 -24.39
CA GLY A 255 -21.06 19.56 -23.02
C GLY A 255 -19.76 20.11 -22.44
N VAL A 256 -18.69 20.22 -23.24
CA VAL A 256 -17.35 20.61 -22.76
C VAL A 256 -16.97 22.01 -23.24
N LEU A 257 -16.89 22.24 -24.56
CA LEU A 257 -16.37 23.50 -25.13
C LEU A 257 -17.18 24.72 -24.66
N VAL A 258 -18.50 24.69 -24.87
CA VAL A 258 -19.44 25.75 -24.44
C VAL A 258 -19.35 26.05 -22.95
N ARG A 259 -19.29 25.02 -22.10
CA ARG A 259 -19.23 25.18 -20.64
C ARG A 259 -17.88 25.68 -20.14
N CYS A 260 -16.77 25.26 -20.76
CA CYS A 260 -15.46 25.81 -20.44
C CYS A 260 -15.37 27.29 -20.86
N MET A 261 -15.83 27.64 -22.07
CA MET A 261 -15.82 29.04 -22.53
C MET A 261 -16.67 29.95 -21.64
N LEU A 262 -17.88 29.55 -21.26
CA LEU A 262 -18.73 30.31 -20.33
C LEU A 262 -18.09 30.53 -18.95
N ASN A 263 -17.42 29.52 -18.40
CA ASN A 263 -16.79 29.61 -17.08
C ASN A 263 -15.39 30.25 -17.08
N ILE A 264 -14.77 30.46 -18.25
CA ILE A 264 -13.52 31.23 -18.41
C ILE A 264 -13.84 32.71 -18.65
N TRP A 265 -14.85 33.02 -19.49
CA TRP A 265 -15.29 34.39 -19.78
C TRP A 265 -16.17 34.97 -18.65
N GLY A 266 -15.53 35.23 -17.50
CA GLY A 266 -16.16 35.90 -16.34
C GLY A 266 -16.02 37.43 -16.34
N VAL A 267 -16.31 38.04 -15.18
CA VAL A 267 -16.31 39.49 -14.91
C VAL A 267 -15.13 40.24 -15.54
N MET A 268 -13.93 39.69 -15.36
CA MET A 268 -12.67 40.36 -15.63
C MET A 268 -12.48 40.75 -17.10
N LEU A 269 -13.12 40.03 -18.04
CA LEU A 269 -13.00 40.29 -19.47
C LEU A 269 -13.52 41.67 -19.87
N PHE A 270 -14.55 42.18 -19.19
CA PHE A 270 -15.17 43.48 -19.51
C PHE A 270 -14.78 44.59 -18.53
N ILE A 271 -14.68 44.28 -17.22
CA ILE A 271 -14.58 45.30 -16.17
C ILE A 271 -13.12 45.61 -15.76
N ARG A 272 -12.20 44.65 -15.89
CA ARG A 272 -10.81 44.80 -15.44
C ARG A 272 -9.76 44.67 -16.55
N MET A 273 -10.13 44.20 -17.75
CA MET A 273 -9.16 44.00 -18.83
C MET A 273 -8.57 45.33 -19.33
N SER A 274 -9.37 46.40 -19.44
CA SER A 274 -8.91 47.78 -19.71
C SER A 274 -7.92 48.26 -18.65
N TRP A 275 -8.26 48.12 -17.37
CA TRP A 275 -7.43 48.52 -16.23
C TRP A 275 -6.09 47.78 -16.17
N ILE A 276 -6.09 46.47 -16.45
CA ILE A 276 -4.87 45.65 -16.57
C ILE A 276 -3.94 46.19 -17.67
N VAL A 277 -4.49 46.74 -18.76
CA VAL A 277 -3.71 47.35 -19.86
C VAL A 277 -3.21 48.74 -19.51
N GLY A 278 -3.99 49.57 -18.82
CA GLY A 278 -3.51 50.86 -18.30
C GLY A 278 -2.29 50.67 -17.37
N GLN A 279 -2.46 49.84 -16.35
CA GLN A 279 -1.44 49.56 -15.32
C GLN A 279 -0.17 48.90 -15.88
N ALA A 280 -0.29 47.76 -16.56
CA ALA A 280 0.88 46.98 -16.99
C ALA A 280 1.43 47.40 -18.36
N GLY A 281 0.63 48.09 -19.19
CA GLY A 281 0.97 48.34 -20.60
C GLY A 281 0.84 47.08 -21.46
N ILE A 282 0.56 47.28 -22.75
CA ILE A 282 0.18 46.22 -23.72
C ILE A 282 1.14 45.01 -23.65
N ALA A 283 2.45 45.25 -23.60
CA ALA A 283 3.46 44.19 -23.61
C ALA A 283 3.39 43.29 -22.36
N LEU A 284 3.26 43.86 -21.16
CA LEU A 284 3.21 43.08 -19.92
C LEU A 284 1.81 42.51 -19.67
N SER A 285 0.73 43.16 -20.12
CA SER A 285 -0.62 42.57 -20.13
C SER A 285 -0.66 41.32 -21.01
N CYS A 286 -0.05 41.35 -22.20
CA CYS A 286 0.10 40.14 -23.03
C CYS A 286 0.91 39.05 -22.32
N LEU A 287 2.01 39.41 -21.63
CA LEU A 287 2.81 38.46 -20.85
C LEU A 287 2.00 37.82 -19.70
N ILE A 288 1.17 38.60 -19.00
CA ILE A 288 0.25 38.12 -17.95
C ILE A 288 -0.76 37.11 -18.53
N VAL A 289 -1.40 37.44 -19.67
CA VAL A 289 -2.33 36.53 -20.36
C VAL A 289 -1.62 35.24 -20.80
N CYS A 290 -0.44 35.34 -21.43
CA CYS A 290 0.34 34.18 -21.85
C CYS A 290 0.78 33.30 -20.67
N MET A 291 1.22 33.89 -19.55
CA MET A 291 1.63 33.14 -18.36
C MET A 291 0.46 32.36 -17.74
N ALA A 292 -0.71 32.98 -17.63
CA ALA A 292 -1.92 32.31 -17.17
C ALA A 292 -2.36 31.19 -18.15
N THR A 293 -2.29 31.45 -19.46
CA THR A 293 -2.61 30.46 -20.51
C THR A 293 -1.66 29.27 -20.48
N VAL A 294 -0.37 29.44 -20.16
CA VAL A 294 0.59 28.34 -19.98
C VAL A 294 0.22 27.48 -18.76
N VAL A 295 -0.06 28.10 -17.61
CA VAL A 295 -0.49 27.40 -16.39
C VAL A 295 -1.74 26.56 -16.63
N THR A 296 -2.74 27.13 -17.31
CA THR A 296 -4.03 26.46 -17.56
C THR A 296 -3.93 25.42 -18.67
N THR A 297 -3.09 25.64 -19.69
CA THR A 297 -2.79 24.63 -20.72
C THR A 297 -2.11 23.40 -20.12
N ILE A 298 -1.05 23.57 -19.32
CA ILE A 298 -0.38 22.42 -18.67
C ILE A 298 -1.36 21.66 -17.77
N THR A 299 -2.17 22.38 -17.00
CA THR A 299 -3.20 21.77 -16.15
C THR A 299 -4.29 21.07 -16.98
N GLY A 300 -4.61 21.59 -18.16
CA GLY A 300 -5.48 20.96 -19.16
C GLY A 300 -4.89 19.68 -19.77
N LEU A 301 -3.58 19.62 -20.01
CA LEU A 301 -2.87 18.38 -20.43
C LEU A 301 -2.92 17.33 -19.31
N SER A 302 -2.63 17.71 -18.06
CA SER A 302 -2.74 16.82 -16.89
C SER A 302 -4.19 16.32 -16.68
N THR A 303 -5.18 17.20 -16.83
CA THR A 303 -6.62 16.83 -16.77
C THR A 303 -7.00 15.88 -17.90
N SER A 304 -6.43 16.07 -19.10
CA SER A 304 -6.64 15.17 -20.24
C SER A 304 -6.03 13.79 -20.03
N ALA A 305 -4.88 13.71 -19.35
CA ALA A 305 -4.29 12.44 -18.93
C ALA A 305 -5.17 11.70 -17.91
N ILE A 306 -5.73 12.41 -16.92
CA ILE A 306 -6.72 11.84 -15.98
C ILE A 306 -7.98 11.37 -16.74
N ALA A 307 -8.54 12.20 -17.62
CA ALA A 307 -9.77 11.88 -18.35
C ALA A 307 -9.63 10.75 -19.37
N THR A 308 -8.40 10.38 -19.75
CA THR A 308 -8.09 9.24 -20.63
C THR A 308 -7.56 8.02 -19.87
N ASN A 309 -7.40 8.10 -18.55
CA ASN A 309 -6.95 7.00 -17.72
C ASN A 309 -8.12 6.07 -17.32
N GLY A 310 -8.37 5.05 -18.13
CA GLY A 310 -9.41 4.05 -17.85
C GLY A 310 -10.84 4.52 -18.14
N PHE A 311 -11.83 3.68 -17.82
CA PHE A 311 -13.21 3.89 -18.26
C PHE A 311 -13.96 4.91 -17.38
N VAL A 312 -14.29 6.07 -17.95
CA VAL A 312 -14.98 7.15 -17.24
C VAL A 312 -16.46 6.82 -17.02
N ARG A 313 -16.78 6.30 -15.83
CA ARG A 313 -18.16 6.23 -15.32
C ARG A 313 -18.59 7.59 -14.76
N GLY A 314 -19.90 7.85 -14.78
CA GLY A 314 -20.44 9.17 -14.44
C GLY A 314 -20.33 9.54 -12.95
N GLY A 315 -19.50 10.54 -12.66
CA GLY A 315 -19.35 11.09 -11.30
C GLY A 315 -18.74 12.49 -11.21
N GLY A 316 -18.53 13.19 -12.34
CA GLY A 316 -17.93 14.52 -12.39
C GLY A 316 -16.41 14.53 -12.22
N ALA A 317 -15.84 15.72 -12.02
CA ALA A 317 -14.40 15.94 -11.99
C ALA A 317 -13.73 15.30 -10.76
N TYR A 318 -14.36 15.40 -9.58
CA TYR A 318 -13.83 14.78 -8.37
C TYR A 318 -13.74 13.25 -8.50
N TYR A 319 -14.75 12.58 -9.08
CA TYR A 319 -14.72 11.13 -9.28
C TYR A 319 -13.63 10.70 -10.28
N LEU A 320 -13.43 11.48 -11.36
CA LEU A 320 -12.31 11.28 -12.29
C LEU A 320 -10.95 11.34 -11.58
N ILE A 321 -10.74 12.37 -10.75
CA ILE A 321 -9.49 12.61 -10.01
C ILE A 321 -9.29 11.52 -8.95
N SER A 322 -10.29 11.24 -8.12
CA SER A 322 -10.16 10.32 -6.98
C SER A 322 -9.98 8.86 -7.38
N ARG A 323 -10.60 8.43 -8.49
CA ARG A 323 -10.44 7.07 -9.04
C ARG A 323 -9.15 6.86 -9.82
N SER A 324 -8.57 7.91 -10.40
CA SER A 324 -7.32 7.80 -11.17
C SER A 324 -6.06 7.94 -10.32
N LEU A 325 -6.13 8.66 -9.20
CA LEU A 325 -4.96 9.07 -8.41
C LEU A 325 -4.97 8.53 -6.97
N GLY A 326 -6.12 8.03 -6.50
CA GLY A 326 -6.32 7.51 -5.15
C GLY A 326 -6.97 8.51 -4.18
N PRO A 327 -7.43 8.05 -3.00
CA PRO A 327 -8.20 8.85 -2.06
C PRO A 327 -7.42 10.00 -1.41
N GLU A 328 -6.10 9.85 -1.26
CA GLU A 328 -5.21 10.84 -0.63
C GLU A 328 -5.18 12.16 -1.42
N PHE A 329 -4.91 12.08 -2.73
CA PHE A 329 -4.94 13.22 -3.64
C PHE A 329 -6.38 13.64 -3.96
N GLY A 330 -7.27 12.68 -4.26
CA GLY A 330 -8.67 12.96 -4.58
C GLY A 330 -9.41 13.73 -3.49
N GLY A 331 -9.26 13.32 -2.23
CA GLY A 331 -9.87 13.98 -1.09
C GLY A 331 -9.35 15.40 -0.88
N SER A 332 -8.04 15.61 -1.01
CA SER A 332 -7.39 16.91 -0.83
C SER A 332 -7.75 17.89 -1.96
N ILE A 333 -7.66 17.46 -3.21
CA ILE A 333 -8.03 18.27 -4.39
C ILE A 333 -9.52 18.60 -4.37
N GLY A 334 -10.40 17.62 -4.07
CA GLY A 334 -11.84 17.82 -4.04
C GLY A 334 -12.29 18.87 -3.03
N LEU A 335 -11.72 18.87 -1.82
CA LEU A 335 -12.06 19.84 -0.78
C LEU A 335 -11.64 21.26 -1.16
N ILE A 336 -10.41 21.43 -1.65
CA ILE A 336 -9.86 22.73 -2.06
C ILE A 336 -10.60 23.28 -3.29
N PHE A 337 -10.89 22.43 -4.28
CA PHE A 337 -11.64 22.83 -5.47
C PHE A 337 -13.10 23.19 -5.13
N ALA A 338 -13.76 22.49 -4.20
CA ALA A 338 -15.08 22.89 -3.72
C ALA A 338 -15.04 24.28 -3.05
N PHE A 339 -14.04 24.54 -2.20
CA PHE A 339 -13.86 25.84 -1.56
C PHE A 339 -13.56 26.97 -2.57
N ALA A 340 -12.65 26.74 -3.53
CA ALA A 340 -12.32 27.70 -4.58
C ALA A 340 -13.55 28.11 -5.40
N ASN A 341 -14.38 27.14 -5.81
CA ASN A 341 -15.65 27.40 -6.50
C ASN A 341 -16.65 28.16 -5.61
N ALA A 342 -16.71 27.89 -4.31
CA ALA A 342 -17.61 28.60 -3.38
C ALA A 342 -17.23 30.08 -3.21
N VAL A 343 -15.94 30.41 -3.12
CA VAL A 343 -15.46 31.80 -3.10
C VAL A 343 -15.63 32.46 -4.48
N ALA A 344 -15.48 31.72 -5.58
CA ALA A 344 -15.70 32.25 -6.93
C ALA A 344 -17.13 32.77 -7.15
N VAL A 345 -18.16 32.15 -6.56
CA VAL A 345 -19.54 32.68 -6.58
C VAL A 345 -19.59 34.12 -6.06
N ALA A 346 -18.86 34.42 -4.98
CA ALA A 346 -18.83 35.77 -4.41
C ALA A 346 -18.22 36.79 -5.38
N MET A 347 -17.09 36.48 -6.02
CA MET A 347 -16.47 37.37 -7.02
C MET A 347 -17.38 37.63 -8.21
N TYR A 348 -18.02 36.60 -8.76
CA TYR A 348 -18.93 36.76 -9.89
C TYR A 348 -20.18 37.59 -9.54
N VAL A 349 -20.69 37.46 -8.31
CA VAL A 349 -21.84 38.24 -7.80
C VAL A 349 -21.44 39.68 -7.43
N VAL A 350 -20.25 39.90 -6.85
CA VAL A 350 -19.74 41.25 -6.56
C VAL A 350 -19.52 42.03 -7.85
N GLY A 351 -18.90 41.43 -8.87
CA GLY A 351 -18.73 42.11 -10.18
C GLY A 351 -20.03 42.40 -10.93
N PHE A 352 -21.07 41.58 -10.74
CA PHE A 352 -22.42 41.90 -11.18
C PHE A 352 -22.98 43.11 -10.42
N ALA A 353 -22.91 43.10 -9.08
CA ALA A 353 -23.42 44.17 -8.23
C ALA A 353 -22.69 45.51 -8.47
N GLU A 354 -21.36 45.50 -8.65
CA GLU A 354 -20.53 46.64 -9.05
C GLU A 354 -21.08 47.29 -10.33
N THR A 355 -21.28 46.50 -11.39
CA THR A 355 -21.88 46.97 -12.65
C THR A 355 -23.29 47.54 -12.46
N VAL A 356 -24.13 46.91 -11.64
CA VAL A 356 -25.50 47.37 -11.40
C VAL A 356 -25.52 48.67 -10.62
N VAL A 357 -24.64 48.85 -9.63
CA VAL A 357 -24.53 50.11 -8.85
C VAL A 357 -24.00 51.25 -9.71
N GLU A 358 -23.00 51.01 -10.58
CA GLU A 358 -22.51 52.01 -11.53
C GLU A 358 -23.60 52.49 -12.50
N LEU A 359 -24.47 51.58 -12.95
CA LEU A 359 -25.66 51.92 -13.77
C LEU A 359 -26.74 52.64 -12.97
N LEU A 360 -26.91 52.30 -11.68
CA LEU A 360 -27.87 52.96 -10.80
C LEU A 360 -27.44 54.40 -10.51
N ALA A 361 -26.16 54.64 -10.25
CA ALA A 361 -25.60 55.93 -9.84
C ALA A 361 -25.91 57.10 -10.81
N VAL A 362 -26.17 56.79 -12.09
CA VAL A 362 -26.61 57.76 -13.11
C VAL A 362 -28.03 58.30 -12.86
N ASN A 363 -28.88 57.59 -12.10
CA ASN A 363 -30.30 57.88 -11.93
C ASN A 363 -30.80 57.86 -10.47
N ALA A 364 -30.23 57.02 -9.59
CA ALA A 364 -30.55 56.94 -8.16
C ALA A 364 -29.44 56.20 -7.37
N ILE A 365 -29.09 56.71 -6.19
CA ILE A 365 -28.24 56.03 -5.19
C ILE A 365 -29.15 55.63 -4.02
N MET A 366 -28.96 54.44 -3.43
CA MET A 366 -29.76 53.98 -2.30
C MET A 366 -29.11 54.28 -0.95
N THR A 367 -27.82 53.99 -0.80
CA THR A 367 -27.04 54.29 0.42
C THR A 367 -25.64 54.82 0.06
N ASP A 368 -24.59 54.03 0.27
CA ASP A 368 -23.22 54.28 -0.18
C ASP A 368 -22.87 53.24 -1.24
N GLN A 369 -22.03 53.57 -2.22
CA GLN A 369 -21.66 52.66 -3.32
C GLN A 369 -21.23 51.26 -2.85
N ILE A 370 -20.40 51.16 -1.79
CA ILE A 370 -19.93 49.89 -1.22
C ILE A 370 -21.08 49.13 -0.53
N ASN A 371 -22.01 49.83 0.13
CA ASN A 371 -23.15 49.22 0.82
C ASN A 371 -24.24 48.78 -0.17
N ASP A 372 -24.45 49.52 -1.25
CA ASP A 372 -25.35 49.15 -2.34
C ASP A 372 -24.82 47.89 -3.08
N ILE A 373 -23.49 47.74 -3.27
CA ILE A 373 -22.87 46.50 -3.76
C ILE A 373 -23.18 45.31 -2.83
N ARG A 374 -23.08 45.48 -1.50
CA ARG A 374 -23.43 44.44 -0.52
C ARG A 374 -24.90 44.03 -0.63
N ILE A 375 -25.81 45.00 -0.74
CA ILE A 375 -27.26 44.77 -0.81
C ILE A 375 -27.63 44.04 -2.11
N ILE A 376 -27.19 44.55 -3.26
CA ILE A 376 -27.50 43.97 -4.57
C ILE A 376 -26.84 42.60 -4.73
N GLY A 377 -25.61 42.42 -4.25
CA GLY A 377 -24.93 41.13 -4.21
C GLY A 377 -25.69 40.10 -3.35
N THR A 378 -26.16 40.50 -2.17
CA THR A 378 -26.95 39.63 -1.27
C THR A 378 -28.27 39.20 -1.91
N ILE A 379 -29.01 40.13 -2.53
CA ILE A 379 -30.26 39.82 -3.25
C ILE A 379 -29.98 38.86 -4.42
N THR A 380 -28.92 39.12 -5.19
CA THR A 380 -28.55 38.32 -6.36
C THR A 380 -28.17 36.89 -5.99
N VAL A 381 -27.36 36.67 -4.94
CA VAL A 381 -26.98 35.30 -4.53
C VAL A 381 -28.16 34.50 -3.96
N ILE A 382 -29.14 35.16 -3.33
CA ILE A 382 -30.40 34.52 -2.90
C ILE A 382 -31.23 34.07 -4.12
N LEU A 383 -31.34 34.91 -5.15
CA LEU A 383 -32.06 34.56 -6.39
C LEU A 383 -31.36 33.42 -7.16
N LEU A 384 -30.03 33.48 -7.28
CA LEU A 384 -29.23 32.41 -7.90
C LEU A 384 -29.34 31.08 -7.13
N LEU A 385 -29.37 31.11 -5.79
CA LEU A 385 -29.64 29.93 -4.97
C LEU A 385 -31.03 29.35 -5.28
N GLY A 386 -32.07 30.18 -5.36
CA GLY A 386 -33.42 29.77 -5.74
C GLY A 386 -33.46 29.08 -7.12
N ILE A 387 -32.78 29.64 -8.12
CA ILE A 387 -32.65 29.04 -9.46
C ILE A 387 -31.92 27.69 -9.39
N SER A 388 -30.82 27.58 -8.63
CA SER A 388 -30.03 26.34 -8.51
C SER A 388 -30.77 25.18 -7.85
N VAL A 389 -31.77 25.48 -7.01
CA VAL A 389 -32.65 24.50 -6.33
C VAL A 389 -33.92 24.21 -7.13
N ALA A 390 -34.30 25.06 -8.09
CA ALA A 390 -35.46 24.85 -8.96
C ALA A 390 -35.23 23.79 -10.07
N GLY A 391 -33.97 23.48 -10.41
CA GLY A 391 -33.60 22.27 -11.15
C GLY A 391 -32.66 22.46 -12.34
N MET A 392 -31.76 21.48 -12.51
CA MET A 392 -30.67 21.43 -13.49
C MET A 392 -31.04 21.68 -14.96
N GLU A 393 -32.26 21.33 -15.39
CA GLU A 393 -32.65 21.46 -16.79
C GLU A 393 -32.77 22.91 -17.26
N TRP A 394 -33.16 23.82 -16.36
CA TRP A 394 -33.31 25.24 -16.69
C TRP A 394 -31.94 25.92 -16.79
N GLU A 395 -30.98 25.56 -15.95
CA GLU A 395 -29.57 25.98 -16.04
C GLU A 395 -28.97 25.66 -17.42
N ALA A 396 -29.10 24.42 -17.88
CA ALA A 396 -28.54 23.97 -19.15
C ALA A 396 -29.22 24.58 -20.39
N LYS A 397 -30.47 25.05 -20.25
CA LYS A 397 -31.18 25.82 -21.29
C LYS A 397 -30.78 27.31 -21.26
N ALA A 398 -30.65 27.91 -20.07
CA ALA A 398 -30.23 29.29 -19.92
C ALA A 398 -28.80 29.54 -20.44
N GLN A 399 -27.86 28.63 -20.14
CA GLN A 399 -26.46 28.77 -20.56
C GLN A 399 -26.27 28.96 -22.08
N ILE A 400 -27.07 28.32 -22.93
CA ILE A 400 -26.92 28.48 -24.39
C ILE A 400 -27.37 29.87 -24.87
N PHE A 401 -28.40 30.43 -24.23
CA PHE A 401 -28.87 31.79 -24.50
C PHE A 401 -27.85 32.83 -24.00
N LEU A 402 -27.34 32.65 -22.77
CA LEU A 402 -26.33 33.51 -22.19
C LEU A 402 -25.03 33.53 -23.03
N LEU A 403 -24.59 32.39 -23.58
CA LEU A 403 -23.45 32.36 -24.50
C LEU A 403 -23.67 33.22 -25.76
N ILE A 404 -24.88 33.21 -26.34
CA ILE A 404 -25.19 34.02 -27.54
C ILE A 404 -25.10 35.51 -27.23
N VAL A 405 -25.66 35.95 -26.10
CA VAL A 405 -25.54 37.35 -25.63
C VAL A 405 -24.08 37.73 -25.42
N LEU A 406 -23.29 36.85 -24.80
CA LEU A 406 -21.87 37.07 -24.51
C LEU A 406 -21.00 37.19 -25.78
N ILE A 407 -21.19 36.30 -26.76
CA ILE A 407 -20.50 36.37 -28.06
C ILE A 407 -20.90 37.65 -28.80
N THR A 408 -22.19 38.02 -28.78
CA THR A 408 -22.68 39.27 -29.39
C THR A 408 -22.04 40.50 -28.74
N ALA A 409 -21.84 40.50 -27.42
CA ALA A 409 -21.16 41.58 -26.71
C ALA A 409 -19.67 41.68 -27.11
N ILE A 410 -18.94 40.57 -27.20
CA ILE A 410 -17.53 40.55 -27.64
C ILE A 410 -17.40 41.09 -29.07
N VAL A 411 -18.30 40.70 -29.98
CA VAL A 411 -18.32 41.20 -31.37
C VAL A 411 -18.69 42.69 -31.44
N ASN A 412 -19.67 43.15 -30.66
CA ASN A 412 -20.04 44.58 -30.56
C ASN A 412 -18.92 45.46 -30.00
N PHE A 413 -18.10 44.94 -29.09
CA PHE A 413 -16.88 45.61 -28.63
C PHE A 413 -15.87 45.77 -29.78
N PHE A 414 -15.48 44.67 -30.44
CA PHE A 414 -14.50 44.74 -31.54
C PHE A 414 -14.99 45.62 -32.70
N ILE A 415 -16.26 45.54 -33.11
CA ILE A 415 -16.81 46.44 -34.14
C ILE A 415 -16.74 47.91 -33.67
N GLY A 416 -17.04 48.19 -32.40
CA GLY A 416 -16.93 49.53 -31.82
C GLY A 416 -15.52 50.14 -31.90
N THR A 417 -14.47 49.34 -31.70
CA THR A 417 -13.07 49.83 -31.78
C THR A 417 -12.70 50.42 -33.15
N PHE A 418 -13.40 50.05 -34.22
CA PHE A 418 -13.17 50.58 -35.58
C PHE A 418 -14.02 51.82 -35.92
N ILE A 419 -14.90 52.28 -35.03
CA ILE A 419 -15.83 53.38 -35.28
C ILE A 419 -15.51 54.55 -34.31
N PRO A 420 -14.58 55.46 -34.67
CA PRO A 420 -14.32 56.67 -33.89
C PRO A 420 -15.55 57.59 -33.93
N VAL A 421 -15.90 58.17 -32.77
CA VAL A 421 -17.05 59.06 -32.60
C VAL A 421 -16.65 60.22 -31.70
N LYS A 422 -16.88 61.45 -32.15
CA LYS A 422 -16.41 62.67 -31.46
C LYS A 422 -16.88 62.79 -30.01
N ASP A 423 -18.11 62.37 -29.74
CA ASP A 423 -18.70 62.36 -28.39
C ASP A 423 -18.00 61.41 -27.39
N LYS A 424 -17.04 60.60 -27.87
CA LYS A 424 -16.19 59.70 -27.07
C LYS A 424 -14.74 60.18 -26.93
N GLU A 425 -14.31 61.17 -27.72
CA GLU A 425 -12.92 61.66 -27.76
C GLU A 425 -12.51 62.35 -26.44
N SER A 426 -13.38 63.19 -25.87
CA SER A 426 -13.17 63.83 -24.56
C SER A 426 -13.07 62.83 -23.38
N LYS A 427 -13.60 61.61 -23.57
CA LYS A 427 -13.50 60.48 -22.62
C LYS A 427 -12.33 59.53 -22.93
N GLY A 428 -11.49 59.88 -23.90
CA GLY A 428 -10.21 59.24 -24.17
C GLY A 428 -10.18 58.16 -25.24
N PHE A 429 -11.27 57.92 -25.98
CA PHE A 429 -11.29 56.99 -27.11
C PHE A 429 -11.13 57.72 -28.45
N PHE A 430 -10.06 57.40 -29.18
CA PHE A 430 -9.70 58.04 -30.46
C PHE A 430 -9.68 57.05 -31.64
N GLY A 431 -9.92 55.75 -31.39
CA GLY A 431 -9.72 54.68 -32.37
C GLY A 431 -8.24 54.29 -32.52
N TYR A 432 -7.97 53.29 -33.36
CA TYR A 432 -6.62 52.72 -33.52
C TYR A 432 -5.59 53.75 -34.01
N ASP A 433 -4.65 54.13 -33.14
CA ASP A 433 -3.54 55.02 -33.49
C ASP A 433 -2.17 54.49 -33.00
N GLY A 434 -1.14 54.75 -33.81
CA GLY A 434 0.23 54.31 -33.54
C GLY A 434 0.91 55.04 -32.38
N SER A 435 0.57 56.31 -32.12
CA SER A 435 1.15 57.08 -31.01
C SER A 435 0.51 56.71 -29.67
N ILE A 436 -0.81 56.49 -29.63
CA ILE A 436 -1.52 55.94 -28.47
C ILE A 436 -1.01 54.55 -28.12
N MET A 437 -0.90 53.67 -29.12
CA MET A 437 -0.33 52.32 -28.94
C MET A 437 1.09 52.39 -28.35
N TRP A 438 1.93 53.32 -28.82
CA TRP A 438 3.31 53.46 -28.33
C TRP A 438 3.40 53.99 -26.89
N GLU A 439 2.57 54.96 -26.50
CA GLU A 439 2.48 55.43 -25.10
C GLU A 439 2.04 54.30 -24.15
N ASN A 440 1.13 53.44 -24.62
CA ASN A 440 0.60 52.32 -23.84
C ASN A 440 1.45 51.02 -23.91
N MET A 441 2.59 50.98 -24.61
CA MET A 441 3.42 49.76 -24.68
C MET A 441 4.11 49.42 -23.35
N GLY A 442 4.63 50.43 -22.63
CA GLY A 442 5.28 50.29 -21.33
C GLY A 442 4.32 50.40 -20.13
N PRO A 443 4.69 49.90 -18.94
CA PRO A 443 3.86 49.98 -17.73
C PRO A 443 3.77 51.39 -17.11
N ASP A 444 2.68 51.64 -16.40
CA ASP A 444 2.47 52.76 -15.48
C ASP A 444 1.78 52.23 -14.21
N PHE A 445 2.56 51.61 -13.30
CA PHE A 445 2.01 50.96 -12.11
C PHE A 445 1.64 51.97 -11.02
N ARG A 446 0.35 52.28 -10.89
CA ARG A 446 -0.20 53.21 -9.89
C ARG A 446 -0.71 52.45 -8.67
N GLY A 447 0.13 52.32 -7.65
CA GLY A 447 -0.17 51.62 -6.39
C GLY A 447 -0.10 50.09 -6.47
N GLU A 448 0.06 49.53 -7.67
CA GLU A 448 0.02 48.10 -7.95
C GLU A 448 1.40 47.52 -8.34
N THR A 449 1.47 46.19 -8.51
CA THR A 449 2.66 45.50 -9.01
C THR A 449 2.30 44.45 -10.06
N PHE A 450 3.26 44.05 -10.91
CA PHE A 450 3.06 43.02 -11.94
C PHE A 450 2.38 41.75 -11.40
N PHE A 451 2.79 41.23 -10.24
CA PHE A 451 2.19 40.02 -9.66
C PHE A 451 0.86 40.28 -8.95
N SER A 452 0.60 41.49 -8.46
CA SER A 452 -0.74 41.88 -7.98
C SER A 452 -1.73 41.92 -9.14
N VAL A 453 -1.40 42.62 -10.24
CA VAL A 453 -2.19 42.67 -11.48
C VAL A 453 -2.39 41.27 -12.08
N PHE A 454 -1.35 40.42 -12.08
CA PHE A 454 -1.50 38.99 -12.44
C PHE A 454 -2.49 38.27 -11.52
N SER A 455 -2.46 38.50 -10.20
CA SER A 455 -3.37 37.84 -9.24
C SER A 455 -4.83 38.26 -9.39
N ILE A 456 -5.09 39.48 -9.89
CA ILE A 456 -6.40 40.00 -10.27
C ILE A 456 -6.84 39.44 -11.62
N PHE A 457 -5.92 39.27 -12.59
CA PHE A 457 -6.23 38.65 -13.88
C PHE A 457 -6.49 37.14 -13.79
N PHE A 458 -5.70 36.39 -13.02
CA PHE A 458 -5.67 34.92 -13.07
C PHE A 458 -7.04 34.21 -12.92
N PRO A 459 -8.03 34.69 -12.14
CA PRO A 459 -9.37 34.10 -12.10
C PRO A 459 -10.04 34.05 -13.48
N ALA A 460 -9.75 35.02 -14.37
CA ALA A 460 -10.22 35.10 -15.76
C ALA A 460 -9.71 33.96 -16.67
N ALA A 461 -8.72 33.18 -16.21
CA ALA A 461 -8.22 32.00 -16.89
C ALA A 461 -8.66 30.68 -16.21
N THR A 462 -9.35 30.75 -15.07
CA THR A 462 -9.84 29.56 -14.33
C THR A 462 -11.08 28.94 -15.01
N GLY A 463 -11.78 28.01 -14.34
CA GLY A 463 -12.99 27.40 -14.92
C GLY A 463 -12.74 26.24 -15.91
N ILE A 464 -11.50 25.93 -16.29
CA ILE A 464 -11.13 24.87 -17.26
C ILE A 464 -11.66 23.46 -16.94
N LEU A 465 -12.02 23.21 -15.67
CA LEU A 465 -12.60 21.94 -15.19
C LEU A 465 -14.13 21.85 -15.34
N ALA A 466 -14.80 22.90 -15.84
CA ALA A 466 -16.26 22.95 -16.00
C ALA A 466 -16.81 21.82 -16.90
N GLY A 467 -16.09 21.44 -17.96
CA GLY A 467 -16.46 20.30 -18.81
C GLY A 467 -16.23 18.94 -18.14
N ALA A 468 -15.22 18.81 -17.27
CA ALA A 468 -14.98 17.58 -16.50
C ALA A 468 -16.02 17.38 -15.39
N ASN A 469 -16.60 18.46 -14.86
CA ASN A 469 -17.65 18.41 -13.83
C ASN A 469 -18.92 17.65 -14.27
N ILE A 470 -19.21 17.55 -15.57
CA ILE A 470 -20.34 16.76 -16.10
C ILE A 470 -19.90 15.51 -16.89
N SER A 471 -18.79 14.89 -16.51
CA SER A 471 -18.27 13.67 -17.15
C SER A 471 -19.26 12.50 -17.28
N GLY A 472 -20.32 12.45 -16.46
CA GLY A 472 -21.40 11.46 -16.58
C GLY A 472 -22.40 11.73 -17.71
N ASP A 473 -22.62 13.01 -18.03
CA ASP A 473 -23.63 13.46 -18.99
C ASP A 473 -23.09 13.51 -20.43
N LEU A 474 -21.79 13.25 -20.62
CA LEU A 474 -21.13 13.25 -21.93
C LEU A 474 -21.29 11.90 -22.65
N ALA A 475 -21.36 11.96 -23.99
CA ALA A 475 -21.46 10.80 -24.87
C ALA A 475 -20.22 9.90 -24.74
N ASP A 476 -19.04 10.50 -24.98
CA ASP A 476 -17.70 9.94 -24.78
C ASP A 476 -16.88 10.98 -24.00
N PRO A 477 -16.60 10.76 -22.69
CA PRO A 477 -15.81 11.69 -21.89
C PRO A 477 -14.32 11.72 -22.27
N GLN A 478 -13.76 10.59 -22.73
CA GLN A 478 -12.32 10.44 -23.02
C GLN A 478 -11.90 11.29 -24.21
N LEU A 479 -12.72 11.35 -25.26
CA LEU A 479 -12.49 12.21 -26.42
C LEU A 479 -13.03 13.64 -26.23
N ALA A 480 -14.14 13.81 -25.50
CA ALA A 480 -14.77 15.12 -25.35
C ALA A 480 -13.99 16.08 -24.46
N ILE A 481 -13.50 15.63 -23.29
CA ILE A 481 -12.85 16.50 -22.30
C ILE A 481 -11.56 17.11 -22.86
N PRO A 482 -10.59 16.36 -23.43
CA PRO A 482 -9.36 16.94 -23.95
C PRO A 482 -9.60 17.92 -25.10
N ARG A 483 -10.49 17.57 -26.05
CA ARG A 483 -10.80 18.43 -27.21
C ARG A 483 -11.50 19.73 -26.79
N GLY A 484 -12.52 19.64 -25.94
CA GLY A 484 -13.29 20.80 -25.53
C GLY A 484 -12.52 21.74 -24.59
N THR A 485 -11.79 21.22 -23.60
CA THR A 485 -11.06 22.06 -22.64
C THR A 485 -9.84 22.73 -23.29
N LEU A 486 -9.03 22.03 -24.07
CA LEU A 486 -7.84 22.63 -24.70
C LEU A 486 -8.24 23.66 -25.78
N LEU A 487 -9.28 23.39 -26.57
CA LEU A 487 -9.78 24.36 -27.55
C LEU A 487 -10.42 25.58 -26.87
N ALA A 488 -11.11 25.41 -25.74
CA ALA A 488 -11.63 26.53 -24.96
C ALA A 488 -10.49 27.46 -24.50
N ILE A 489 -9.42 26.91 -23.90
CA ILE A 489 -8.26 27.69 -23.42
C ILE A 489 -7.60 28.49 -24.55
N VAL A 490 -7.46 27.89 -25.75
CA VAL A 490 -6.90 28.59 -26.91
C VAL A 490 -7.81 29.71 -27.40
N ILE A 491 -9.12 29.46 -27.55
CA ILE A 491 -10.09 30.48 -28.00
C ILE A 491 -10.16 31.65 -27.01
N THR A 492 -10.27 31.36 -25.71
CA THR A 492 -10.37 32.43 -24.70
C THR A 492 -9.06 33.20 -24.56
N GLY A 493 -7.90 32.54 -24.59
CA GLY A 493 -6.59 33.20 -24.58
C GLY A 493 -6.39 34.15 -25.78
N ILE A 494 -6.78 33.73 -26.98
CA ILE A 494 -6.75 34.60 -28.18
C ILE A 494 -7.66 35.82 -28.02
N VAL A 495 -8.87 35.65 -27.46
CA VAL A 495 -9.78 36.77 -27.20
C VAL A 495 -9.21 37.73 -26.15
N TYR A 496 -8.63 37.24 -25.05
CA TYR A 496 -7.98 38.10 -24.06
C TYR A 496 -6.80 38.88 -24.64
N LEU A 497 -5.95 38.27 -25.46
CA LEU A 497 -4.87 38.98 -26.16
C LEU A 497 -5.42 40.03 -27.15
N GLY A 498 -6.48 39.69 -27.89
CA GLY A 498 -7.14 40.63 -28.80
C GLY A 498 -7.70 41.85 -28.09
N VAL A 499 -8.40 41.66 -26.96
CA VAL A 499 -8.92 42.76 -26.12
C VAL A 499 -7.79 43.57 -25.49
N ALA A 500 -6.70 42.93 -25.05
CA ALA A 500 -5.54 43.63 -24.49
C ALA A 500 -4.92 44.61 -25.49
N VAL A 501 -4.68 44.15 -26.73
CA VAL A 501 -4.08 44.99 -27.78
C VAL A 501 -5.06 46.05 -28.26
N SER A 502 -6.35 45.74 -28.45
CA SER A 502 -7.32 46.73 -28.95
C SER A 502 -7.64 47.83 -27.95
N THR A 503 -7.76 47.52 -26.66
CA THR A 503 -7.95 48.56 -25.62
C THR A 503 -6.73 49.47 -25.50
N GLY A 504 -5.52 48.92 -25.49
CA GLY A 504 -4.29 49.73 -25.41
C GLY A 504 -3.94 50.52 -26.67
N SER A 505 -4.43 50.14 -27.86
CA SER A 505 -4.17 50.87 -29.11
C SER A 505 -5.20 51.95 -29.46
N CYS A 506 -6.34 51.99 -28.76
CA CYS A 506 -7.46 52.89 -29.10
C CYS A 506 -7.80 53.95 -28.04
N ILE A 507 -7.19 53.89 -26.85
CA ILE A 507 -7.65 54.57 -25.65
C ILE A 507 -6.46 55.13 -24.86
N VAL A 508 -6.52 56.38 -24.41
CA VAL A 508 -5.48 56.96 -23.54
C VAL A 508 -5.62 56.53 -22.08
N ARG A 509 -4.53 56.62 -21.32
CA ARG A 509 -4.48 56.25 -19.89
C ARG A 509 -5.46 57.01 -19.00
N ASP A 510 -5.59 58.31 -19.25
CA ASP A 510 -6.37 59.25 -18.44
C ASP A 510 -7.09 60.23 -19.37
N ALA A 511 -8.33 60.56 -19.05
CA ALA A 511 -9.12 61.57 -19.74
C ALA A 511 -10.02 62.33 -18.74
N SER A 512 -10.28 63.61 -19.01
CA SER A 512 -11.08 64.48 -18.13
C SER A 512 -12.60 64.34 -18.34
N GLY A 513 -13.05 63.84 -19.49
CA GLY A 513 -14.46 63.85 -19.89
C GLY A 513 -14.99 65.24 -20.31
N SER A 514 -14.18 66.29 -20.14
CA SER A 514 -14.49 67.68 -20.54
C SER A 514 -13.98 67.95 -21.97
N ASN A 515 -14.58 68.94 -22.63
CA ASN A 515 -14.18 69.37 -23.97
C ASN A 515 -12.99 70.34 -23.91
N ASP A 516 -11.89 69.88 -23.30
CA ASP A 516 -10.65 70.62 -23.03
C ASP A 516 -9.80 70.78 -24.31
N THR A 517 -10.41 71.41 -25.32
CA THR A 517 -9.87 71.52 -26.68
C THR A 517 -8.86 72.66 -26.83
N ILE A 518 -7.68 72.33 -27.36
CA ILE A 518 -6.59 73.27 -27.62
C ILE A 518 -6.96 74.12 -28.83
N SER A 519 -7.51 75.32 -28.59
CA SER A 519 -8.06 76.21 -29.61
C SER A 519 -7.03 77.08 -30.37
N SER A 520 -5.73 76.85 -30.16
CA SER A 520 -4.66 77.48 -30.96
C SER A 520 -3.39 76.63 -31.03
N GLY A 521 -2.89 76.35 -32.23
CA GLY A 521 -1.75 75.45 -32.48
C GLY A 521 -0.35 75.98 -32.12
N PHE A 522 -0.21 76.71 -31.00
CA PHE A 522 1.07 77.26 -30.54
C PHE A 522 1.28 77.23 -29.00
N THR A 523 0.41 76.57 -28.24
CA THR A 523 0.72 76.17 -26.86
C THR A 523 1.48 74.84 -26.85
N ASN A 524 2.62 74.78 -26.15
CA ASN A 524 3.36 73.54 -25.92
C ASN A 524 2.54 72.58 -25.04
N CYS A 525 1.73 71.71 -25.66
CA CYS A 525 1.00 70.66 -24.96
C CYS A 525 2.01 69.65 -24.38
N THR A 526 2.04 69.54 -23.05
CA THR A 526 3.01 68.70 -22.31
C THR A 526 2.49 67.28 -22.02
N GLY A 527 1.32 66.90 -22.57
CA GLY A 527 0.53 65.74 -22.16
C GLY A 527 0.31 64.65 -23.22
N GLY A 528 1.38 63.92 -23.58
CA GLY A 528 1.27 62.62 -24.28
C GLY A 528 0.68 62.64 -25.70
N ALA A 529 0.24 61.47 -26.16
CA ALA A 529 -0.34 61.27 -27.50
C ALA A 529 -1.66 62.03 -27.72
N SER A 530 -2.40 62.32 -26.65
CA SER A 530 -3.62 63.15 -26.67
C SER A 530 -3.43 64.53 -27.32
N CYS A 531 -2.23 65.11 -27.18
CA CYS A 531 -1.87 66.38 -27.82
C CYS A 531 -2.04 66.34 -29.36
N ASN A 532 -1.80 65.20 -30.01
CA ASN A 532 -1.95 65.04 -31.47
C ASN A 532 -3.40 65.19 -31.93
N PHE A 533 -4.37 65.00 -31.03
CA PHE A 533 -5.81 65.07 -31.29
C PHE A 533 -6.44 66.40 -30.80
N ASN A 534 -5.61 67.37 -30.38
CA ASN A 534 -6.01 68.67 -29.83
C ASN A 534 -6.69 68.64 -28.45
N TYR A 535 -6.46 67.60 -27.64
CA TYR A 535 -6.93 67.51 -26.24
C TYR A 535 -5.74 67.55 -25.28
N ASP A 536 -5.85 68.29 -24.17
CA ASP A 536 -4.85 68.30 -23.09
C ASP A 536 -5.42 67.75 -21.78
N PHE A 537 -5.07 66.50 -21.46
CA PHE A 537 -5.46 65.85 -20.21
C PHE A 537 -4.39 65.99 -19.10
N SER A 538 -3.36 66.83 -19.26
CA SER A 538 -2.29 66.99 -18.25
C SER A 538 -2.78 67.66 -16.96
N THR A 539 -3.70 68.62 -17.06
CA THR A 539 -4.37 69.27 -15.92
C THR A 539 -5.05 68.25 -15.00
N CYS A 540 -5.66 67.23 -15.60
CA CYS A 540 -6.37 66.16 -14.94
C CYS A 540 -5.42 65.24 -14.14
N LYS A 541 -4.24 64.91 -14.71
CA LYS A 541 -3.17 64.17 -14.01
C LYS A 541 -2.58 64.92 -12.80
N ALA A 542 -2.72 66.24 -12.74
CA ALA A 542 -2.28 67.08 -11.62
C ALA A 542 -3.40 67.40 -10.60
N SER A 543 -4.63 66.94 -10.86
CA SER A 543 -5.79 67.10 -9.97
C SER A 543 -5.60 66.33 -8.67
N LYS A 544 -6.10 66.89 -7.55
CA LYS A 544 -6.14 66.19 -6.26
C LYS A 544 -7.24 65.12 -6.21
N ASP A 545 -8.26 65.27 -7.06
CA ASP A 545 -9.38 64.34 -7.21
C ASP A 545 -9.16 63.36 -8.38
N GLY A 546 -8.01 63.45 -9.06
CA GLY A 546 -7.61 62.58 -10.16
C GLY A 546 -8.35 62.85 -11.47
N CYS A 547 -8.53 61.78 -12.26
CA CYS A 547 -9.27 61.77 -13.52
C CYS A 547 -10.45 60.79 -13.43
N GLU A 548 -11.58 61.15 -14.05
CA GLU A 548 -12.78 60.28 -14.08
C GLU A 548 -12.71 59.20 -15.16
N TYR A 549 -12.06 59.47 -16.30
CA TYR A 549 -12.07 58.59 -17.48
C TYR A 549 -10.66 58.14 -17.90
N GLY A 550 -10.59 57.29 -18.93
CA GLY A 550 -9.37 56.64 -19.42
C GLY A 550 -9.10 55.28 -18.77
N LEU A 551 -8.14 54.54 -19.33
CA LEU A 551 -7.85 53.14 -18.97
C LEU A 551 -7.60 52.87 -17.47
N HIS A 552 -7.11 53.84 -16.69
CA HIS A 552 -6.85 53.65 -15.26
C HIS A 552 -8.07 53.82 -14.36
N ASN A 553 -9.05 54.63 -14.78
CA ASN A 553 -10.00 55.26 -13.86
C ASN A 553 -11.44 54.80 -14.09
N ASP A 554 -11.84 54.57 -15.35
CA ASP A 554 -13.16 54.07 -15.72
C ASP A 554 -13.09 52.55 -16.02
N PHE A 555 -13.77 51.75 -15.18
CA PHE A 555 -13.87 50.30 -15.36
C PHE A 555 -14.86 49.89 -16.47
N GLN A 556 -15.76 50.78 -16.89
CA GLN A 556 -16.76 50.56 -17.94
C GLN A 556 -16.30 51.05 -19.32
N VAL A 557 -15.02 51.40 -19.49
CA VAL A 557 -14.39 51.81 -20.77
C VAL A 557 -14.75 50.88 -21.94
N MET A 558 -14.89 49.57 -21.73
CA MET A 558 -15.30 48.64 -22.81
C MET A 558 -16.74 48.82 -23.27
N SER A 559 -17.64 49.29 -22.39
CA SER A 559 -19.00 49.72 -22.77
C SER A 559 -18.93 51.01 -23.61
N LEU A 560 -18.13 51.98 -23.17
CA LEU A 560 -17.91 53.26 -23.86
C LEU A 560 -17.36 53.10 -25.27
N VAL A 561 -16.37 52.22 -25.49
CA VAL A 561 -15.77 51.97 -26.81
C VAL A 561 -16.75 51.30 -27.77
N SER A 562 -17.62 50.41 -27.28
CA SER A 562 -18.48 49.57 -28.12
C SER A 562 -19.44 50.36 -29.04
N GLY A 563 -19.92 49.70 -30.10
CA GLY A 563 -20.89 50.30 -31.02
C GLY A 563 -22.22 50.64 -30.34
N PHE A 564 -22.66 49.80 -29.41
CA PHE A 564 -23.84 50.02 -28.58
C PHE A 564 -23.62 49.52 -27.14
N GLY A 565 -23.41 50.46 -26.21
CA GLY A 565 -23.04 50.20 -24.81
C GLY A 565 -23.96 49.19 -24.07
N PRO A 566 -25.30 49.30 -24.13
CA PRO A 566 -26.19 48.38 -23.40
C PRO A 566 -26.06 46.90 -23.80
N ILE A 567 -25.51 46.57 -24.99
CA ILE A 567 -25.17 45.19 -25.35
C ILE A 567 -23.94 44.68 -24.57
N ILE A 568 -22.98 45.54 -24.24
CA ILE A 568 -21.86 45.19 -23.35
C ILE A 568 -22.39 44.97 -21.93
N THR A 569 -23.25 45.84 -21.43
CA THR A 569 -23.93 45.65 -20.13
C THR A 569 -24.67 44.30 -20.06
N ALA A 570 -25.44 43.95 -21.10
CA ALA A 570 -26.08 42.64 -21.18
C ALA A 570 -25.06 41.48 -21.26
N GLY A 571 -23.92 41.68 -21.92
CA GLY A 571 -22.78 40.76 -21.93
C GLY A 571 -22.14 40.55 -20.56
N ILE A 572 -21.97 41.62 -19.78
CA ILE A 572 -21.46 41.57 -18.39
C ILE A 572 -22.43 40.80 -17.50
N PHE A 573 -23.72 41.12 -17.54
CA PHE A 573 -24.75 40.38 -16.80
C PHE A 573 -24.79 38.89 -17.21
N SER A 574 -24.57 38.59 -18.49
CA SER A 574 -24.49 37.22 -18.99
C SER A 574 -23.27 36.46 -18.44
N ALA A 575 -22.07 37.04 -18.56
CA ALA A 575 -20.80 36.48 -18.08
C ALA A 575 -20.80 36.23 -16.56
N THR A 576 -21.21 37.25 -15.78
CA THR A 576 -21.27 37.21 -14.32
C THR A 576 -22.26 36.17 -13.81
N LEU A 577 -23.53 36.23 -14.23
CA LEU A 577 -24.58 35.35 -13.71
C LEU A 577 -24.40 33.90 -14.16
N SER A 578 -23.91 33.64 -15.38
CA SER A 578 -23.63 32.27 -15.83
C SER A 578 -22.47 31.63 -15.05
N SER A 579 -21.36 32.37 -14.85
CA SER A 579 -20.20 31.91 -14.08
C SER A 579 -20.54 31.71 -12.59
N ALA A 580 -21.34 32.62 -12.00
CA ALA A 580 -21.84 32.49 -10.64
C ALA A 580 -22.71 31.23 -10.48
N LEU A 581 -23.71 31.03 -11.34
CA LEU A 581 -24.62 29.89 -11.29
C LEU A 581 -23.88 28.55 -11.48
N ALA A 582 -22.97 28.48 -12.46
CA ALA A 582 -22.18 27.27 -12.69
C ALA A 582 -21.23 26.94 -11.52
N SER A 583 -20.66 27.95 -10.86
CA SER A 583 -19.82 27.77 -9.66
C SER A 583 -20.65 27.33 -8.44
N LEU A 584 -21.84 27.91 -8.27
CA LEU A 584 -22.80 27.61 -7.21
C LEU A 584 -23.36 26.18 -7.32
N VAL A 585 -23.46 25.62 -8.53
CA VAL A 585 -23.83 24.22 -8.76
C VAL A 585 -22.60 23.28 -8.68
N SER A 586 -21.41 23.77 -9.03
CA SER A 586 -20.14 23.01 -8.96
C SER A 586 -19.76 22.63 -7.52
N ALA A 587 -19.61 23.61 -6.64
CA ALA A 587 -19.07 23.39 -5.28
C ALA A 587 -19.88 22.36 -4.46
N PRO A 588 -21.23 22.42 -4.37
CA PRO A 588 -22.02 21.45 -3.63
C PRO A 588 -21.93 20.02 -4.17
N LYS A 589 -21.80 19.85 -5.49
CA LYS A 589 -21.72 18.52 -6.11
C LYS A 589 -20.36 17.86 -5.86
N VAL A 590 -19.27 18.61 -6.01
CA VAL A 590 -17.92 18.17 -5.65
C VAL A 590 -17.89 17.79 -4.16
N PHE A 591 -18.42 18.65 -3.29
CA PHE A 591 -18.44 18.41 -1.84
C PHE A 591 -19.33 17.23 -1.44
N GLN A 592 -20.50 17.04 -2.06
CA GLN A 592 -21.36 15.89 -1.80
C GLN A 592 -20.71 14.56 -2.23
N ALA A 593 -20.03 14.54 -3.38
CA ALA A 593 -19.32 13.36 -3.85
C ALA A 593 -18.18 12.99 -2.89
N LEU A 594 -17.36 13.96 -2.48
CA LEU A 594 -16.34 13.81 -1.44
C LEU A 594 -16.90 13.24 -0.12
N CYS A 595 -18.06 13.73 0.32
CA CYS A 595 -18.69 13.29 1.56
C CYS A 595 -19.30 11.88 1.45
N LYS A 596 -19.83 11.48 0.28
CA LYS A 596 -20.36 10.12 0.03
C LYS A 596 -19.28 9.04 0.20
N ASP A 597 -18.03 9.36 -0.11
CA ASP A 597 -16.89 8.45 0.02
C ASP A 597 -16.34 8.35 1.46
N ASN A 598 -16.89 9.11 2.43
CA ASN A 598 -16.56 9.06 3.87
C ASN A 598 -15.06 9.18 4.24
N ILE A 599 -14.25 9.76 3.35
CA ILE A 599 -12.82 10.04 3.58
C ILE A 599 -12.64 10.82 4.89
N TYR A 600 -13.32 11.97 4.99
CA TYR A 600 -13.38 12.82 6.17
C TYR A 600 -14.69 12.53 6.96
N PRO A 601 -14.63 11.80 8.10
CA PRO A 601 -15.84 11.28 8.76
C PRO A 601 -16.74 12.39 9.32
N GLY A 602 -16.16 13.51 9.77
CA GLY A 602 -16.91 14.67 10.26
C GLY A 602 -17.78 15.36 9.19
N LEU A 603 -17.54 15.09 7.90
CA LEU A 603 -18.30 15.68 6.79
C LEU A 603 -19.46 14.79 6.30
N GLY A 604 -19.64 13.58 6.85
CA GLY A 604 -20.70 12.64 6.42
C GLY A 604 -22.13 13.23 6.48
N MET A 605 -22.37 14.26 7.29
CA MET A 605 -23.63 15.01 7.32
C MET A 605 -24.03 15.59 5.94
N PHE A 606 -23.05 15.95 5.10
CA PHE A 606 -23.25 16.57 3.79
C PHE A 606 -23.39 15.57 2.63
N ALA A 607 -23.16 14.27 2.87
CA ALA A 607 -23.31 13.22 1.87
C ALA A 607 -24.78 13.01 1.43
N LYS A 608 -25.73 13.31 2.32
CA LYS A 608 -27.16 13.07 2.11
C LYS A 608 -27.74 14.00 1.05
N GLY A 609 -28.13 13.42 -0.09
CA GLY A 609 -28.97 14.07 -1.09
C GLY A 609 -30.44 14.15 -0.67
N TYR A 610 -31.18 15.07 -1.29
CA TYR A 610 -32.60 15.31 -1.07
C TYR A 610 -33.33 15.40 -2.42
N GLY A 611 -34.64 15.15 -2.42
CA GLY A 611 -35.46 15.13 -3.64
C GLY A 611 -35.15 13.97 -4.59
N LYS A 612 -35.87 13.89 -5.71
CA LYS A 612 -35.75 12.79 -6.70
C LYS A 612 -34.36 12.72 -7.35
N ASN A 613 -33.67 13.86 -7.45
CA ASN A 613 -32.38 14.01 -8.12
C ASN A 613 -31.16 13.83 -7.18
N ASN A 614 -31.38 13.47 -5.90
CA ASN A 614 -30.33 13.38 -4.87
C ASN A 614 -29.52 14.69 -4.67
N GLU A 615 -30.18 15.85 -4.73
CA GLU A 615 -29.52 17.15 -4.73
C GLU A 615 -28.97 17.55 -3.35
N PRO A 616 -27.78 18.18 -3.28
CA PRO A 616 -27.06 18.44 -2.03
C PRO A 616 -27.52 19.74 -1.33
N LEU A 617 -28.76 19.82 -0.86
CA LEU A 617 -29.30 21.01 -0.19
C LEU A 617 -28.40 21.55 0.94
N ARG A 618 -27.79 20.67 1.74
CA ARG A 618 -26.81 21.06 2.79
C ARG A 618 -25.51 21.66 2.22
N GLY A 619 -25.06 21.17 1.06
CA GLY A 619 -23.90 21.71 0.35
C GLY A 619 -24.19 23.06 -0.32
N TYR A 620 -25.41 23.25 -0.85
CA TYR A 620 -25.89 24.54 -1.35
C TYR A 620 -25.92 25.59 -0.22
N ILE A 621 -26.48 25.25 0.96
CA ILE A 621 -26.51 26.15 2.13
C ILE A 621 -25.09 26.50 2.61
N LEU A 622 -24.17 25.53 2.67
CA LEU A 622 -22.76 25.79 3.01
C LEU A 622 -22.07 26.71 2.00
N THR A 623 -22.29 26.47 0.70
CA THR A 623 -21.73 27.27 -0.39
C THR A 623 -22.28 28.70 -0.37
N PHE A 624 -23.59 28.86 -0.13
CA PHE A 624 -24.24 30.16 0.07
C PHE A 624 -23.66 30.91 1.27
N GLY A 625 -23.46 30.25 2.42
CA GLY A 625 -22.86 30.87 3.61
C GLY A 625 -21.44 31.36 3.38
N ILE A 626 -20.61 30.58 2.67
CA ILE A 626 -19.26 30.98 2.26
C ILE A 626 -19.33 32.16 1.28
N ALA A 627 -20.14 32.06 0.22
CA ALA A 627 -20.26 33.10 -0.79
C ALA A 627 -20.74 34.43 -0.19
N LEU A 628 -21.75 34.40 0.68
CA LEU A 628 -22.27 35.58 1.37
C LEU A 628 -21.21 36.25 2.25
N ALA A 629 -20.40 35.47 2.99
CA ALA A 629 -19.31 36.02 3.80
C ALA A 629 -18.26 36.78 2.98
N PHE A 630 -17.96 36.33 1.76
CA PHE A 630 -17.06 37.04 0.84
C PHE A 630 -17.76 38.21 0.10
N ILE A 631 -19.06 38.12 -0.20
CA ILE A 631 -19.83 39.24 -0.79
C ILE A 631 -19.84 40.47 0.15
N LEU A 632 -19.85 40.26 1.47
CA LEU A 632 -19.79 41.35 2.45
C LEU A 632 -18.48 42.17 2.41
N ILE A 633 -17.41 41.66 1.80
CA ILE A 633 -16.18 42.44 1.56
C ILE A 633 -16.44 43.54 0.53
N ALA A 634 -17.26 43.27 -0.48
CA ALA A 634 -17.70 44.16 -1.56
C ALA A 634 -16.60 44.74 -2.50
N GLU A 635 -15.32 44.46 -2.26
CA GLU A 635 -14.21 44.86 -3.13
C GLU A 635 -13.73 43.70 -4.03
N LEU A 636 -13.95 43.80 -5.34
CA LEU A 636 -13.55 42.76 -6.30
C LEU A 636 -12.03 42.49 -6.28
N ASN A 637 -11.22 43.54 -6.20
CA ASN A 637 -9.75 43.47 -6.24
C ASN A 637 -9.17 42.80 -4.99
N THR A 638 -9.86 42.86 -3.84
CA THR A 638 -9.47 42.20 -2.58
C THR A 638 -9.86 40.72 -2.57
N ILE A 639 -10.93 40.34 -3.27
CA ILE A 639 -11.43 38.96 -3.37
C ILE A 639 -10.63 38.14 -4.41
N ALA A 640 -10.25 38.73 -5.54
CA ALA A 640 -9.61 38.02 -6.66
C ALA A 640 -8.26 37.30 -6.30
N PRO A 641 -7.32 37.89 -5.55
CA PRO A 641 -6.06 37.23 -5.17
C PRO A 641 -6.29 35.98 -4.29
N ILE A 642 -7.34 35.99 -3.46
CA ILE A 642 -7.71 34.86 -2.59
C ILE A 642 -8.17 33.68 -3.46
N ILE A 643 -9.00 33.94 -4.47
CA ILE A 643 -9.45 32.95 -5.46
C ILE A 643 -8.26 32.39 -6.24
N SER A 644 -7.34 33.25 -6.68
CA SER A 644 -6.11 32.85 -7.37
C SER A 644 -5.25 31.91 -6.54
N ASN A 645 -5.06 32.17 -5.24
CA ASN A 645 -4.33 31.29 -4.32
C ASN A 645 -4.94 29.86 -4.28
N PHE A 646 -6.27 29.75 -4.13
CA PHE A 646 -6.91 28.42 -4.04
C PHE A 646 -6.97 27.68 -5.38
N PHE A 647 -7.17 28.37 -6.51
CA PHE A 647 -7.09 27.71 -7.82
C PHE A 647 -5.67 27.28 -8.17
N LEU A 648 -4.65 28.12 -7.93
CA LEU A 648 -3.24 27.75 -8.12
C LEU A 648 -2.86 26.52 -7.28
N ALA A 649 -3.28 26.46 -6.01
CA ALA A 649 -3.09 25.29 -5.16
C ALA A 649 -3.77 24.03 -5.74
N SER A 650 -5.02 24.14 -6.22
CA SER A 650 -5.72 23.01 -6.83
C SER A 650 -5.03 22.52 -8.11
N TYR A 651 -4.53 23.44 -8.95
CA TYR A 651 -3.84 23.11 -10.19
C TYR A 651 -2.43 22.54 -9.94
N ALA A 652 -1.71 23.07 -8.94
CA ALA A 652 -0.45 22.51 -8.46
C ALA A 652 -0.62 21.04 -8.03
N LEU A 653 -1.67 20.74 -7.26
CA LEU A 653 -1.96 19.38 -6.81
C LEU A 653 -2.36 18.43 -7.95
N ILE A 654 -3.19 18.87 -8.90
CA ILE A 654 -3.55 18.08 -10.09
C ILE A 654 -2.30 17.74 -10.91
N ASN A 655 -1.43 18.74 -11.14
CA ASN A 655 -0.18 18.56 -11.86
C ASN A 655 0.83 17.65 -11.11
N PHE A 656 0.99 17.84 -9.81
CA PHE A 656 1.90 17.04 -8.98
C PHE A 656 1.45 15.59 -8.82
N SER A 657 0.16 15.35 -8.56
CA SER A 657 -0.39 13.99 -8.39
C SER A 657 -0.31 13.16 -9.67
N VAL A 658 -0.52 13.78 -10.83
CA VAL A 658 -0.35 13.17 -12.16
C VAL A 658 1.13 12.83 -12.46
N PHE A 659 2.07 13.69 -12.05
CA PHE A 659 3.50 13.36 -12.06
C PHE A 659 3.82 12.19 -11.12
N HIS A 660 3.35 12.22 -9.87
CA HIS A 660 3.58 11.17 -8.88
C HIS A 660 3.03 9.80 -9.29
N ALA A 661 1.81 9.75 -9.85
CA ALA A 661 1.21 8.51 -10.35
C ALA A 661 2.01 7.89 -11.51
N SER A 662 2.61 8.73 -12.36
CA SER A 662 3.50 8.30 -13.43
C SER A 662 4.85 7.80 -12.90
N LEU A 663 5.48 8.55 -11.98
CA LEU A 663 6.75 8.17 -11.35
C LEU A 663 6.65 6.86 -10.57
N ALA A 664 5.50 6.60 -9.93
CA ALA A 664 5.21 5.38 -9.20
C ALA A 664 4.92 4.16 -10.10
N ASN A 665 4.84 4.32 -11.43
CA ASN A 665 4.47 3.27 -12.41
C ASN A 665 3.21 2.49 -11.99
N SER A 666 2.18 3.19 -11.48
CA SER A 666 0.98 2.55 -10.95
C SER A 666 0.27 1.73 -12.04
N PRO A 667 -0.04 0.43 -11.84
CA PRO A 667 -0.65 -0.40 -12.89
C PRO A 667 -2.00 0.10 -13.41
N GLY A 668 -2.71 0.89 -12.61
CA GLY A 668 -3.97 1.58 -12.94
C GLY A 668 -3.81 3.01 -13.48
N TRP A 669 -2.58 3.44 -13.77
CA TRP A 669 -2.26 4.72 -14.40
C TRP A 669 -1.62 4.49 -15.77
N ARG A 670 -2.44 4.59 -16.82
CA ARG A 670 -2.10 4.37 -18.24
C ARG A 670 -2.76 5.43 -19.12
N PRO A 671 -2.38 6.72 -19.00
CA PRO A 671 -2.98 7.80 -19.79
C PRO A 671 -2.68 7.60 -21.29
N SER A 672 -3.73 7.48 -22.12
CA SER A 672 -3.60 7.30 -23.57
C SER A 672 -3.45 8.63 -24.36
N PHE A 673 -3.47 9.77 -23.67
CA PHE A 673 -3.43 11.08 -24.29
C PHE A 673 -2.03 11.43 -24.85
N LYS A 674 -1.93 11.48 -26.19
CA LYS A 674 -0.67 11.62 -26.96
C LYS A 674 0.24 12.81 -26.58
N TYR A 675 -0.31 13.92 -26.06
CA TYR A 675 0.45 15.11 -25.69
C TYR A 675 0.77 15.19 -24.18
N TYR A 676 0.57 14.11 -23.43
CA TYR A 676 0.95 14.02 -22.03
C TYR A 676 2.45 13.76 -21.84
N ASN A 677 3.07 14.42 -20.85
CA ASN A 677 4.43 14.13 -20.38
C ASN A 677 4.54 14.50 -18.89
N MET A 678 5.03 13.57 -18.06
CA MET A 678 5.14 13.76 -16.61
C MET A 678 6.00 14.97 -16.21
N TRP A 679 7.04 15.29 -16.98
CA TRP A 679 7.95 16.41 -16.68
C TRP A 679 7.30 17.77 -16.96
N VAL A 680 6.37 17.83 -17.93
CA VAL A 680 5.57 19.04 -18.19
C VAL A 680 4.59 19.27 -17.05
N SER A 681 3.97 18.22 -16.51
CA SER A 681 3.15 18.32 -15.29
C SER A 681 3.98 18.74 -14.08
N LEU A 682 5.19 18.20 -13.87
CA LEU A 682 6.07 18.65 -12.78
C LEU A 682 6.42 20.15 -12.92
N ALA A 683 6.79 20.60 -14.12
CA ALA A 683 7.06 22.02 -14.39
C ALA A 683 5.84 22.91 -14.10
N GLY A 684 4.63 22.46 -14.47
CA GLY A 684 3.38 23.14 -14.14
C GLY A 684 3.09 23.20 -12.63
N ALA A 685 3.38 22.13 -11.89
CA ALA A 685 3.22 22.10 -10.44
C ALA A 685 4.16 23.09 -9.74
N VAL A 686 5.43 23.12 -10.14
CA VAL A 686 6.43 24.08 -9.64
C VAL A 686 6.05 25.51 -10.01
N LEU A 687 5.64 25.77 -11.26
CA LEU A 687 5.21 27.09 -11.72
C LEU A 687 4.01 27.61 -10.91
N CYS A 688 2.96 26.79 -10.72
CA CYS A 688 1.83 27.16 -9.87
C CYS A 688 2.26 27.50 -8.44
N CYS A 689 3.15 26.71 -7.85
CA CYS A 689 3.62 26.91 -6.48
C CYS A 689 4.44 28.20 -6.33
N VAL A 690 5.39 28.46 -7.25
CA VAL A 690 6.21 29.67 -7.27
C VAL A 690 5.33 30.92 -7.44
N VAL A 691 4.43 30.93 -8.42
CA VAL A 691 3.51 32.05 -8.65
C VAL A 691 2.63 32.30 -7.43
N MET A 692 2.12 31.26 -6.78
CA MET A 692 1.31 31.36 -5.56
C MET A 692 2.10 32.01 -4.40
N PHE A 693 3.36 31.61 -4.17
CA PHE A 693 4.23 32.22 -3.17
C PHE A 693 4.60 33.69 -3.49
N VAL A 694 4.75 34.05 -4.77
CA VAL A 694 5.08 35.43 -5.18
C VAL A 694 3.86 36.36 -5.07
N ILE A 695 2.64 35.87 -5.28
CA ILE A 695 1.40 36.64 -5.05
C ILE A 695 1.22 36.95 -3.56
N ASN A 696 1.26 35.93 -2.70
CA ASN A 696 1.13 36.10 -1.25
C ASN A 696 1.76 34.92 -0.50
N TRP A 697 2.98 35.11 0.00
CA TRP A 697 3.77 34.05 0.63
C TRP A 697 3.11 33.44 1.88
N TRP A 698 2.41 34.23 2.70
CA TRP A 698 1.80 33.72 3.94
C TRP A 698 0.49 32.97 3.66
N ALA A 699 -0.30 33.44 2.70
CA ALA A 699 -1.50 32.73 2.25
C ALA A 699 -1.15 31.45 1.46
N ALA A 700 -0.05 31.46 0.70
CA ALA A 700 0.48 30.28 0.03
C ALA A 700 0.98 29.25 1.04
N LEU A 701 1.74 29.67 2.06
CA LEU A 701 2.21 28.81 3.15
C LEU A 701 1.04 28.20 3.93
N LEU A 702 0.04 29.00 4.31
CA LEU A 702 -1.14 28.52 5.03
C LEU A 702 -1.92 27.48 4.22
N THR A 703 -2.18 27.76 2.93
CA THR A 703 -2.82 26.78 2.03
C THR A 703 -2.02 25.50 1.93
N ASN A 704 -0.70 25.57 1.71
CA ASN A 704 0.16 24.38 1.61
C ASN A 704 0.19 23.57 2.92
N VAL A 705 0.16 24.21 4.09
CA VAL A 705 0.08 23.50 5.39
C VAL A 705 -1.28 22.80 5.55
N ILE A 706 -2.38 23.43 5.14
CA ILE A 706 -3.72 22.80 5.14
C ILE A 706 -3.75 21.61 4.17
N VAL A 707 -3.22 21.76 2.96
CA VAL A 707 -3.08 20.69 1.95
C VAL A 707 -2.33 19.49 2.54
N LEU A 708 -1.16 19.74 3.12
CA LEU A 708 -0.30 18.68 3.68
C LEU A 708 -0.97 18.00 4.89
N GLY A 709 -1.65 18.76 5.74
CA GLY A 709 -2.43 18.23 6.86
C GLY A 709 -3.58 17.31 6.40
N LEU A 710 -4.32 17.71 5.36
CA LEU A 710 -5.37 16.88 4.74
C LEU A 710 -4.79 15.59 4.12
N TYR A 711 -3.68 15.70 3.39
CA TYR A 711 -3.00 14.56 2.79
C TYR A 711 -2.50 13.55 3.85
N ILE A 712 -1.83 14.04 4.90
CA ILE A 712 -1.35 13.20 6.02
C ILE A 712 -2.52 12.56 6.77
N TYR A 713 -3.62 13.30 7.01
CA TYR A 713 -4.81 12.76 7.67
C TYR A 713 -5.40 11.55 6.93
N VAL A 714 -5.57 11.64 5.61
CA VAL A 714 -6.09 10.53 4.80
C VAL A 714 -5.09 9.37 4.75
N SER A 715 -3.79 9.68 4.60
CA SER A 715 -2.70 8.69 4.56
C SER A 715 -2.56 7.89 5.86
N TYR A 716 -2.79 8.52 7.01
CA TYR A 716 -2.78 7.87 8.32
C TYR A 716 -4.08 7.08 8.58
N LYS A 717 -5.25 7.66 8.27
CA LYS A 717 -6.56 7.03 8.54
C LYS A 717 -6.84 5.82 7.65
N LYS A 718 -6.26 5.73 6.45
CA LYS A 718 -6.41 4.61 5.49
C LYS A 718 -7.85 4.10 5.38
N PRO A 719 -8.82 4.93 4.94
CA PRO A 719 -10.22 4.51 4.83
C PRO A 719 -10.37 3.28 3.93
N ASP A 720 -11.32 2.38 4.25
CA ASP A 720 -11.61 1.09 3.58
C ASP A 720 -12.20 1.25 2.16
N VAL A 721 -11.47 1.95 1.31
CA VAL A 721 -11.93 2.54 0.06
C VAL A 721 -11.03 2.03 -1.07
N ASN A 722 -11.39 0.87 -1.61
CA ASN A 722 -10.61 0.11 -2.59
C ASN A 722 -10.66 0.73 -3.99
N TRP A 723 -10.04 1.90 -4.18
CA TRP A 723 -9.81 2.51 -5.50
C TRP A 723 -8.44 2.17 -6.09
N GLY A 724 -7.55 1.61 -5.26
CA GLY A 724 -6.11 1.64 -5.49
C GLY A 724 -5.55 3.02 -5.16
N SER A 725 -4.44 3.07 -4.43
CA SER A 725 -3.64 4.29 -4.28
C SER A 725 -2.32 4.16 -5.02
N SER A 726 -1.80 5.28 -5.55
CA SER A 726 -0.44 5.33 -6.10
C SER A 726 0.61 4.93 -5.05
N THR A 727 0.37 5.19 -3.75
CA THR A 727 1.20 4.72 -2.64
C THR A 727 1.14 3.20 -2.44
N GLN A 728 -0.03 2.57 -2.63
CA GLN A 728 -0.18 1.11 -2.58
C GLN A 728 0.54 0.44 -3.74
N ALA A 729 0.38 0.97 -4.96
CA ALA A 729 1.10 0.48 -6.12
C ALA A 729 2.63 0.60 -5.96
N LEU A 730 3.11 1.74 -5.44
CA LEU A 730 4.53 1.95 -5.14
C LEU A 730 5.06 0.94 -4.11
N THR A 731 4.33 0.71 -3.01
CA THR A 731 4.74 -0.27 -1.99
C THR A 731 4.73 -1.72 -2.50
N TYR A 732 3.82 -2.09 -3.41
CA TYR A 732 3.88 -3.38 -4.12
C TYR A 732 5.09 -3.48 -5.04
N HIS A 733 5.36 -2.45 -5.86
CA HIS A 733 6.51 -2.44 -6.77
C HIS A 733 7.85 -2.46 -6.01
N GLN A 734 7.95 -1.74 -4.89
CA GLN A 734 9.08 -1.80 -3.96
C GLN A 734 9.23 -3.20 -3.35
N ALA A 735 8.16 -3.81 -2.84
CA ALA A 735 8.22 -5.15 -2.26
C ALA A 735 8.66 -6.22 -3.29
N LEU A 736 8.13 -6.15 -4.53
CA LEU A 736 8.54 -7.02 -5.64
C LEU A 736 10.02 -6.82 -5.98
N THR A 737 10.45 -5.58 -6.20
CA THR A 737 11.83 -5.24 -6.56
C THR A 737 12.81 -5.64 -5.46
N HIS A 738 12.50 -5.38 -4.18
CA HIS A 738 13.33 -5.82 -3.07
C HIS A 738 13.39 -7.36 -2.93
N THR A 739 12.30 -8.08 -3.25
CA THR A 739 12.29 -9.55 -3.24
C THR A 739 13.12 -10.13 -4.40
N LEU A 740 13.08 -9.50 -5.59
CA LEU A 740 13.92 -9.86 -6.73
C LEU A 740 15.40 -9.57 -6.44
N HIS A 741 15.74 -8.40 -5.91
CA HIS A 741 17.11 -8.07 -5.48
C HIS A 741 17.62 -9.06 -4.41
N LEU A 742 16.78 -9.48 -3.47
CA LEU A 742 17.12 -10.48 -2.47
C LEU A 742 17.42 -11.86 -3.09
N SER A 743 16.79 -12.21 -4.21
CA SER A 743 17.07 -13.49 -4.90
C SER A 743 18.48 -13.59 -5.49
N GLY A 744 19.09 -12.45 -5.84
CA GLY A 744 20.48 -12.37 -6.30
C GLY A 744 21.53 -12.42 -5.18
N VAL A 745 21.14 -12.63 -3.92
CA VAL A 745 22.06 -12.74 -2.77
C VAL A 745 22.33 -14.21 -2.44
N GLU A 746 23.59 -14.53 -2.14
CA GLU A 746 24.03 -15.86 -1.70
C GLU A 746 23.69 -16.17 -0.23
N ASP A 747 23.50 -17.44 0.10
CA ASP A 747 23.14 -17.90 1.44
C ASP A 747 24.36 -17.95 2.36
N HIS A 748 24.57 -16.90 3.16
CA HIS A 748 25.63 -16.85 4.17
C HIS A 748 25.06 -17.03 5.58
N ILE A 749 25.70 -17.90 6.40
CA ILE A 749 25.40 -18.16 7.83
C ILE A 749 25.01 -16.89 8.64
N LYS A 750 25.69 -15.75 8.47
CA LYS A 750 25.38 -14.49 9.17
C LYS A 750 23.97 -13.94 8.86
N ASN A 751 23.49 -14.21 7.66
CA ASN A 751 22.18 -13.79 7.15
C ASN A 751 21.09 -14.81 7.49
N PHE A 752 21.43 -15.99 8.02
CA PHE A 752 20.45 -16.99 8.44
C PHE A 752 19.49 -16.42 9.48
N ARG A 753 18.19 -16.66 9.28
CA ARG A 753 17.13 -16.36 10.25
C ARG A 753 16.20 -17.57 10.30
N PRO A 754 15.62 -17.92 11.46
CA PRO A 754 14.53 -18.90 11.49
C PRO A 754 13.34 -18.34 10.70
N GLN A 755 12.99 -19.02 9.62
CA GLN A 755 11.84 -18.70 8.78
C GLN A 755 10.81 -19.81 9.01
N CYS A 756 9.80 -19.54 9.84
CA CYS A 756 8.96 -20.59 10.41
C CYS A 756 7.66 -20.80 9.62
N LEU A 757 7.43 -22.03 9.16
CA LEU A 757 6.11 -22.54 8.79
C LEU A 757 5.49 -23.18 10.03
N VAL A 758 4.39 -22.63 10.54
CA VAL A 758 3.75 -23.03 11.80
C VAL A 758 2.41 -23.68 11.50
N MET A 759 2.25 -24.95 11.85
CA MET A 759 1.01 -25.70 11.60
C MET A 759 -0.03 -25.41 12.69
N THR A 760 -0.55 -24.19 12.67
CA THR A 760 -1.56 -23.70 13.64
C THR A 760 -2.94 -24.31 13.43
N GLY A 761 -3.26 -24.75 12.20
CA GLY A 761 -4.67 -24.81 11.79
C GLY A 761 -5.24 -23.38 11.72
N TYR A 762 -6.49 -23.18 12.13
CA TYR A 762 -7.03 -21.83 12.31
C TYR A 762 -6.22 -21.06 13.38
N PRO A 763 -5.75 -19.82 13.13
CA PRO A 763 -4.84 -19.11 14.05
C PRO A 763 -5.39 -18.83 15.46
N ASN A 764 -6.72 -18.84 15.63
CA ASN A 764 -7.39 -18.71 16.93
C ASN A 764 -7.46 -20.03 17.73
N SER A 765 -7.36 -21.19 17.07
CA SER A 765 -7.46 -22.50 17.74
C SER A 765 -6.21 -22.88 18.54
N ARG A 766 -5.03 -22.33 18.21
CA ARG A 766 -3.74 -22.69 18.84
C ARG A 766 -2.88 -21.47 19.22
N PRO A 767 -3.37 -20.53 20.06
CA PRO A 767 -2.71 -19.25 20.29
C PRO A 767 -1.34 -19.38 20.97
N ALA A 768 -1.13 -20.33 21.88
CA ALA A 768 0.19 -20.54 22.51
C ALA A 768 1.30 -20.88 21.50
N LEU A 769 0.99 -21.67 20.47
CA LEU A 769 1.94 -21.99 19.41
C LEU A 769 2.27 -20.75 18.57
N LEU A 770 1.25 -19.95 18.26
CA LEU A 770 1.37 -18.67 17.55
C LEU A 770 2.23 -17.66 18.33
N ASP A 771 1.95 -17.45 19.62
CA ASP A 771 2.65 -16.50 20.49
C ASP A 771 4.10 -16.88 20.78
N LEU A 772 4.40 -18.18 20.93
CA LEU A 772 5.78 -18.64 21.15
C LEU A 772 6.63 -18.43 19.89
N VAL A 773 6.13 -18.82 18.71
CA VAL A 773 6.88 -18.60 17.45
C VAL A 773 6.96 -17.11 17.10
N HIS A 774 5.89 -16.35 17.31
CA HIS A 774 5.91 -14.89 17.16
C HIS A 774 6.98 -14.28 18.06
N SER A 775 7.15 -14.76 19.30
CA SER A 775 8.15 -14.23 20.24
C SER A 775 9.56 -14.22 19.64
N PHE A 776 10.08 -15.35 19.12
CA PHE A 776 11.44 -15.36 18.54
C PHE A 776 11.51 -14.74 17.14
N THR A 777 10.51 -14.95 16.27
CA THR A 777 10.49 -14.42 14.89
C THR A 777 10.24 -12.90 14.78
N LYS A 778 9.56 -12.25 15.76
CA LYS A 778 9.12 -10.84 15.67
C LYS A 778 10.28 -9.89 15.31
N ASN A 779 10.17 -9.26 14.14
CA ASN A 779 11.16 -8.36 13.51
C ASN A 779 12.54 -9.01 13.21
N VAL A 780 12.63 -10.34 13.10
CA VAL A 780 13.89 -11.08 12.88
C VAL A 780 13.80 -12.05 11.71
N GLY A 781 12.68 -12.77 11.56
CA GLY A 781 12.49 -13.79 10.54
C GLY A 781 11.08 -13.78 9.95
N LEU A 782 10.87 -14.63 8.93
CA LEU A 782 9.57 -14.86 8.31
C LEU A 782 8.72 -15.79 9.19
N MET A 783 7.41 -15.56 9.24
CA MET A 783 6.46 -16.43 9.92
C MET A 783 5.25 -16.66 9.02
N ILE A 784 4.94 -17.93 8.74
CA ILE A 784 3.82 -18.38 7.93
C ILE A 784 2.96 -19.31 8.78
N CYS A 785 1.67 -19.01 8.91
CA CYS A 785 0.68 -19.86 9.56
C CYS A 785 0.05 -20.80 8.53
N GLY A 786 0.46 -22.07 8.56
CA GLY A 786 -0.05 -23.13 7.72
C GLY A 786 -1.33 -23.75 8.26
N HIS A 787 -2.32 -23.92 7.38
CA HIS A 787 -3.55 -24.64 7.67
C HIS A 787 -3.89 -25.55 6.48
N VAL A 788 -3.92 -26.86 6.72
CA VAL A 788 -4.44 -27.84 5.77
C VAL A 788 -5.91 -28.11 6.10
N ARG A 789 -6.80 -27.89 5.15
CA ARG A 789 -8.17 -28.43 5.21
C ARG A 789 -8.21 -29.79 4.51
N THR A 790 -8.58 -30.82 5.26
CA THR A 790 -8.87 -32.16 4.74
C THR A 790 -10.33 -32.25 4.29
N GLY A 791 -10.62 -32.98 3.20
CA GLY A 791 -12.00 -33.20 2.76
C GLY A 791 -12.16 -33.96 1.44
N TYR A 792 -13.19 -34.81 1.37
CA TYR A 792 -13.41 -35.75 0.26
C TYR A 792 -14.38 -35.27 -0.84
N ARG A 793 -14.84 -34.01 -0.81
CA ARG A 793 -15.75 -33.46 -1.83
C ARG A 793 -15.41 -32.01 -2.17
N ARG A 794 -15.68 -31.65 -3.44
CA ARG A 794 -15.47 -30.34 -4.11
C ARG A 794 -15.31 -29.17 -3.12
N PRO A 795 -14.08 -28.69 -2.85
CA PRO A 795 -13.86 -27.60 -1.91
C PRO A 795 -14.50 -26.30 -2.39
N ASN A 796 -15.13 -25.56 -1.47
CA ASN A 796 -15.61 -24.22 -1.78
C ASN A 796 -14.44 -23.22 -1.71
N PHE A 797 -13.69 -23.10 -2.80
CA PHE A 797 -12.56 -22.17 -2.93
C PHE A 797 -12.91 -20.71 -2.59
N LYS A 798 -14.18 -20.30 -2.79
CA LYS A 798 -14.67 -18.96 -2.44
C LYS A 798 -14.65 -18.72 -0.92
N ASP A 799 -14.98 -19.74 -0.13
CA ASP A 799 -14.95 -19.66 1.33
C ASP A 799 -13.50 -19.64 1.82
N ILE A 800 -12.62 -20.46 1.23
CA ILE A 800 -11.18 -20.47 1.54
C ILE A 800 -10.56 -19.07 1.34
N ALA A 801 -10.81 -18.41 0.20
CA ALA A 801 -10.32 -17.05 -0.05
C ALA A 801 -10.90 -16.01 0.93
N THR A 802 -12.19 -16.14 1.27
CA THR A 802 -12.88 -15.24 2.21
C THR A 802 -12.36 -15.40 3.64
N GLU A 803 -12.14 -16.65 4.07
CA GLU A 803 -11.50 -16.99 5.34
C GLU A 803 -10.04 -16.54 5.38
N GLN A 804 -9.28 -16.69 4.30
CA GLN A 804 -7.89 -16.25 4.25
C GLN A 804 -7.79 -14.74 4.51
N ALA A 805 -8.67 -13.95 3.89
CA ALA A 805 -8.79 -12.53 4.19
C ALA A 805 -9.26 -12.24 5.63
N ARG A 806 -10.19 -13.03 6.18
CA ARG A 806 -10.66 -12.90 7.59
C ARG A 806 -9.53 -13.16 8.59
N TYR A 807 -8.82 -14.28 8.46
CA TYR A 807 -7.75 -14.65 9.39
C TYR A 807 -6.50 -13.79 9.23
N GLN A 808 -6.16 -13.34 8.01
CA GLN A 808 -5.08 -12.36 7.83
C GLN A 808 -5.39 -11.01 8.49
N ARG A 809 -6.66 -10.54 8.47
CA ARG A 809 -7.10 -9.36 9.24
C ARG A 809 -7.05 -9.60 10.75
N TRP A 810 -7.42 -10.79 11.24
CA TRP A 810 -7.33 -11.16 12.65
C TRP A 810 -5.87 -11.16 13.15
N LEU A 811 -4.94 -11.74 12.37
CA LEU A 811 -3.50 -11.70 12.68
C LEU A 811 -2.97 -10.25 12.76
N LEU A 812 -3.35 -9.40 11.80
CA LEU A 812 -2.95 -7.99 11.77
C LEU A 812 -3.53 -7.19 12.95
N LYS A 813 -4.80 -7.45 13.33
CA LYS A 813 -5.45 -6.83 14.49
C LYS A 813 -4.73 -7.14 15.80
N ASN A 814 -4.21 -8.36 15.94
CA ASN A 814 -3.53 -8.84 17.15
C ASN A 814 -2.00 -8.54 17.14
N GLU A 815 -1.53 -7.60 16.31
CA GLU A 815 -0.11 -7.27 16.07
C GLU A 815 0.81 -8.46 15.68
N THR A 816 0.26 -9.59 15.27
CA THR A 816 1.04 -10.77 14.87
C THR A 816 1.55 -10.60 13.44
N LYS A 817 2.88 -10.55 13.30
CA LYS A 817 3.55 -10.36 12.00
C LYS A 817 3.74 -11.69 11.29
N ALA A 818 2.63 -12.29 10.87
CA ALA A 818 2.60 -13.57 10.15
C ALA A 818 1.71 -13.49 8.90
N PHE A 819 2.06 -14.29 7.89
CA PHE A 819 1.22 -14.54 6.72
C PHE A 819 0.37 -15.79 6.94
N TYR A 820 -0.88 -15.80 6.51
CA TYR A 820 -1.76 -16.98 6.61
C TYR A 820 -1.91 -17.67 5.26
N THR A 821 -1.56 -18.96 5.21
CA THR A 821 -1.62 -19.82 4.02
C THR A 821 -2.47 -21.06 4.30
N SER A 822 -3.69 -21.05 3.78
CA SER A 822 -4.59 -22.20 3.79
C SER A 822 -4.47 -23.01 2.48
N VAL A 823 -4.27 -24.31 2.60
CA VAL A 823 -4.30 -25.27 1.47
C VAL A 823 -5.42 -26.29 1.67
N PHE A 824 -5.86 -26.90 0.57
CA PHE A 824 -6.79 -28.02 0.58
C PHE A 824 -6.07 -29.27 0.08
N ALA A 825 -6.30 -30.39 0.75
CA ALA A 825 -5.77 -31.70 0.40
C ALA A 825 -6.75 -32.78 0.88
N GLU A 826 -6.56 -34.02 0.45
CA GLU A 826 -7.31 -35.14 1.03
C GLU A 826 -6.73 -35.46 2.41
N ASP A 827 -5.41 -35.62 2.49
CA ASP A 827 -4.66 -35.88 3.73
C ASP A 827 -3.87 -34.70 4.29
N MET A 828 -3.73 -34.68 5.62
CA MET A 828 -2.91 -33.72 6.37
C MET A 828 -1.42 -33.75 5.94
N ARG A 829 -0.89 -34.94 5.62
CA ARG A 829 0.49 -35.11 5.09
C ARG A 829 0.66 -34.42 3.74
N GLN A 830 -0.19 -34.76 2.76
CA GLN A 830 -0.13 -34.21 1.40
C GLN A 830 -0.25 -32.68 1.41
N GLY A 831 -1.20 -32.12 2.18
CA GLY A 831 -1.32 -30.67 2.32
C GLY A 831 -0.09 -30.02 2.98
N THR A 832 0.57 -30.72 3.90
CA THR A 832 1.82 -30.24 4.52
C THR A 832 3.00 -30.29 3.55
N GLN A 833 3.08 -31.30 2.67
CA GLN A 833 4.06 -31.36 1.58
C GLN A 833 3.89 -30.16 0.62
N TYR A 834 2.65 -29.81 0.24
CA TYR A 834 2.39 -28.61 -0.57
C TYR A 834 2.92 -27.33 0.10
N LEU A 835 2.73 -27.18 1.42
CA LEU A 835 3.26 -26.04 2.17
C LEU A 835 4.80 -26.06 2.27
N LEU A 836 5.43 -27.22 2.47
CA LEU A 836 6.89 -27.36 2.54
C LEU A 836 7.59 -27.06 1.20
N GLN A 837 6.95 -27.34 0.07
CA GLN A 837 7.52 -27.09 -1.26
C GLN A 837 7.22 -25.67 -1.79
N ALA A 838 5.98 -25.21 -1.63
CA ALA A 838 5.45 -24.04 -2.34
C ALA A 838 5.23 -22.77 -1.49
N ALA A 839 5.41 -22.81 -0.17
CA ALA A 839 5.23 -21.61 0.66
C ALA A 839 6.36 -20.58 0.46
N GLY A 840 5.98 -19.31 0.31
CA GLY A 840 6.91 -18.18 0.23
C GLY A 840 7.24 -17.72 -1.20
N LEU A 841 8.17 -16.77 -1.33
CA LEU A 841 8.54 -16.15 -2.61
C LEU A 841 10.05 -15.85 -2.68
N GLY A 842 10.74 -16.34 -3.72
CA GLY A 842 12.18 -16.16 -3.87
C GLY A 842 12.95 -16.73 -2.66
N ARG A 843 13.71 -15.87 -1.96
CA ARG A 843 14.40 -16.20 -0.69
C ARG A 843 13.51 -16.08 0.55
N LEU A 844 12.31 -15.52 0.43
CA LEU A 844 11.33 -15.41 1.52
C LEU A 844 10.48 -16.68 1.59
N LYS A 845 11.15 -17.83 1.80
CA LYS A 845 10.56 -19.15 2.06
C LYS A 845 10.72 -19.54 3.52
N PRO A 846 9.94 -20.49 4.06
CA PRO A 846 10.25 -21.09 5.35
C PRO A 846 11.47 -22.02 5.24
N ASN A 847 12.13 -22.27 6.38
CA ASN A 847 13.25 -23.19 6.55
C ASN A 847 13.13 -24.03 7.84
N THR A 848 12.11 -23.77 8.66
CA THR A 848 11.83 -24.47 9.91
C THR A 848 10.34 -24.80 9.96
N LEU A 849 9.98 -26.08 10.07
CA LEU A 849 8.61 -26.53 10.34
C LEU A 849 8.37 -26.54 11.86
N VAL A 850 7.27 -25.93 12.30
CA VAL A 850 6.87 -25.89 13.70
C VAL A 850 5.51 -26.55 13.89
N LEU A 851 5.49 -27.60 14.70
CA LEU A 851 4.32 -28.42 15.02
C LEU A 851 3.91 -28.26 16.49
N GLY A 852 2.62 -28.46 16.77
CA GLY A 852 2.18 -28.85 18.12
C GLY A 852 2.36 -30.35 18.32
N PHE A 853 2.65 -30.77 19.55
CA PHE A 853 2.65 -32.18 19.95
C PHE A 853 1.21 -32.74 19.96
N LYS A 854 1.00 -33.93 19.38
CA LYS A 854 -0.31 -34.61 19.39
C LYS A 854 -0.51 -35.33 20.73
N ASN A 855 -1.18 -34.68 21.70
CA ASN A 855 -1.48 -35.29 23.00
C ASN A 855 -2.52 -36.44 22.89
N ASP A 856 -3.47 -36.33 21.96
CA ASP A 856 -4.59 -37.27 21.73
C ASP A 856 -4.20 -38.47 20.83
N TRP A 857 -2.94 -38.92 20.90
CA TRP A 857 -2.40 -39.97 20.01
C TRP A 857 -2.84 -41.40 20.37
N ARG A 858 -3.39 -41.61 21.57
CA ARG A 858 -3.86 -42.92 22.04
C ARG A 858 -5.35 -43.14 21.81
N ASP A 859 -6.14 -42.07 21.88
CA ASP A 859 -7.60 -42.10 21.81
C ASP A 859 -8.12 -41.98 20.36
N GLY A 860 -7.28 -41.47 19.45
CA GLY A 860 -7.58 -41.32 18.03
C GLY A 860 -7.08 -42.47 17.16
N ASP A 861 -7.50 -42.46 15.90
CA ASP A 861 -7.05 -43.42 14.88
C ASP A 861 -5.53 -43.30 14.59
N MET A 862 -4.84 -44.44 14.65
CA MET A 862 -3.40 -44.59 14.45
C MET A 862 -2.90 -44.13 13.07
N MET A 863 -3.74 -44.11 12.03
CA MET A 863 -3.38 -43.52 10.75
C MET A 863 -2.99 -42.04 10.87
N ASN A 864 -3.57 -41.31 11.84
CA ASN A 864 -3.19 -39.93 12.14
C ASN A 864 -1.82 -39.82 12.83
N VAL A 865 -1.39 -40.86 13.54
CA VAL A 865 -0.07 -40.93 14.17
C VAL A 865 1.01 -41.22 13.14
N GLU A 866 0.75 -42.18 12.24
CA GLU A 866 1.58 -42.42 11.05
C GLU A 866 1.71 -41.14 10.20
N THR A 867 0.58 -40.49 9.89
CA THR A 867 0.54 -39.19 9.20
C THR A 867 1.37 -38.13 9.91
N TYR A 868 1.32 -38.05 11.25
CA TYR A 868 2.08 -37.07 12.04
C TYR A 868 3.59 -37.31 12.03
N ILE A 869 4.02 -38.57 12.19
CA ILE A 869 5.44 -38.95 12.10
C ILE A 869 5.96 -38.81 10.68
N SER A 870 5.20 -39.24 9.68
CA SER A 870 5.50 -39.05 8.26
C SER A 870 5.69 -37.56 7.90
N MET A 871 4.92 -36.61 8.47
CA MET A 871 5.16 -35.17 8.26
C MET A 871 6.50 -34.67 8.84
N ILE A 872 6.98 -35.29 9.92
CA ILE A 872 8.30 -34.97 10.51
C ILE A 872 9.42 -35.51 9.60
N HIS A 873 9.26 -36.72 9.05
CA HIS A 873 10.19 -37.27 8.06
C HIS A 873 10.21 -36.44 6.77
N ASP A 874 9.05 -36.11 6.20
CA ASP A 874 8.96 -35.29 4.98
C ASP A 874 9.63 -33.91 5.16
N ALA A 875 9.53 -33.31 6.36
CA ALA A 875 10.24 -32.06 6.66
C ALA A 875 11.77 -32.22 6.67
N PHE A 876 12.27 -33.33 7.21
CA PHE A 876 13.69 -33.67 7.17
C PHE A 876 14.16 -33.98 5.73
N ASP A 877 13.35 -34.69 4.93
CA ASP A 877 13.62 -34.96 3.51
C ASP A 877 13.81 -33.66 2.69
N PHE A 878 13.02 -32.62 2.98
CA PHE A 878 13.19 -31.28 2.38
C PHE A 878 14.27 -30.40 3.06
N GLN A 879 15.10 -30.94 3.93
CA GLN A 879 16.15 -30.23 4.69
C GLN A 879 15.65 -29.06 5.56
N TYR A 880 14.43 -29.15 6.09
CA TYR A 880 13.93 -28.19 7.08
C TYR A 880 14.45 -28.54 8.49
N GLY A 881 14.55 -27.52 9.35
CA GLY A 881 14.57 -27.74 10.79
C GLY A 881 13.18 -28.15 11.29
N ALA A 882 13.11 -29.10 12.23
CA ALA A 882 11.86 -29.52 12.87
C ALA A 882 11.79 -29.00 14.32
N VAL A 883 10.64 -28.45 14.69
CA VAL A 883 10.38 -27.94 16.05
C VAL A 883 9.00 -28.42 16.52
N ILE A 884 8.92 -29.05 17.69
CA ILE A 884 7.68 -29.56 18.28
C ILE A 884 7.48 -28.94 19.67
N LEU A 885 6.36 -28.23 19.87
CA LEU A 885 5.95 -27.69 21.17
C LEU A 885 5.00 -28.66 21.88
N ARG A 886 5.30 -29.03 23.13
CA ARG A 886 4.36 -29.73 24.03
C ARG A 886 4.03 -28.87 25.26
N LEU A 887 2.75 -28.83 25.60
CA LEU A 887 2.19 -28.33 26.86
C LEU A 887 1.47 -29.48 27.59
N LYS A 888 1.34 -29.39 28.92
CA LYS A 888 0.70 -30.44 29.74
C LYS A 888 -0.78 -30.61 29.39
N GLU A 889 -1.51 -29.50 29.28
CA GLU A 889 -2.94 -29.45 29.03
C GLU A 889 -3.30 -29.67 27.55
N GLY A 890 -2.34 -29.46 26.64
CA GLY A 890 -2.55 -29.45 25.20
C GLY A 890 -2.43 -28.06 24.57
N LEU A 891 -2.75 -27.97 23.27
CA LEU A 891 -2.58 -26.76 22.46
C LEU A 891 -3.85 -26.31 21.73
N ASP A 892 -4.85 -27.19 21.61
CA ASP A 892 -6.04 -26.95 20.80
C ASP A 892 -7.22 -26.49 21.66
N VAL A 893 -7.78 -25.33 21.31
CA VAL A 893 -8.85 -24.64 22.03
C VAL A 893 -10.15 -24.60 21.20
N SER A 894 -10.19 -25.27 20.04
CA SER A 894 -11.25 -25.15 19.03
C SER A 894 -12.66 -25.58 19.50
N HIS A 895 -12.76 -26.39 20.55
CA HIS A 895 -14.04 -26.80 21.14
C HIS A 895 -14.70 -25.73 22.01
N ILE A 896 -13.95 -24.70 22.45
CA ILE A 896 -14.44 -23.68 23.40
C ILE A 896 -15.10 -22.52 22.65
N GLN A 897 -16.43 -22.58 22.55
CA GLN A 897 -17.24 -21.51 21.95
C GLN A 897 -17.21 -20.21 22.79
N GLY A 898 -17.16 -19.05 22.11
CA GLY A 898 -17.17 -17.71 22.75
C GLY A 898 -15.81 -17.00 22.83
N GLN A 899 -14.74 -17.60 22.31
CA GLN A 899 -13.37 -17.06 22.38
C GLN A 899 -13.22 -15.58 21.95
N ASP A 900 -13.80 -15.16 20.82
CA ASP A 900 -13.63 -13.81 20.27
C ASP A 900 -14.15 -12.70 21.22
N GLU A 901 -15.17 -12.97 22.04
CA GLU A 901 -15.67 -12.01 23.05
C GLU A 901 -14.86 -12.03 24.35
N LEU A 902 -14.39 -13.20 24.79
CA LEU A 902 -13.58 -13.32 26.01
C LEU A 902 -12.17 -12.74 25.83
N LEU A 903 -11.53 -13.00 24.68
CA LEU A 903 -10.22 -12.43 24.36
C LEU A 903 -10.29 -10.90 24.19
N SER A 904 -11.32 -10.39 23.50
CA SER A 904 -11.46 -8.94 23.23
C SER A 904 -12.03 -8.11 24.40
N SER A 905 -12.44 -8.73 25.50
CA SER A 905 -12.97 -8.03 26.68
C SER A 905 -11.94 -7.76 27.77
N GLN A 906 -10.78 -8.44 27.79
CA GLN A 906 -9.68 -8.11 28.70
C GLN A 906 -8.79 -6.95 28.21
N GLU A 907 -8.65 -6.74 26.91
CA GLU A 907 -7.75 -5.69 26.35
C GLU A 907 -8.31 -4.26 26.38
N LYS A 908 -9.57 -4.04 26.78
CA LYS A 908 -10.22 -2.71 26.74
C LYS A 908 -9.79 -1.77 27.87
N SER A 909 -8.52 -1.32 27.80
CA SER A 909 -7.96 -0.23 28.62
C SER A 909 -7.28 0.88 27.80
N SER A 910 -7.51 0.94 26.48
CA SER A 910 -7.37 2.17 25.68
C SER A 910 -8.49 2.27 24.64
N GLY A 911 -8.82 3.48 24.18
CA GLY A 911 -10.15 3.79 23.65
C GLY A 911 -10.22 4.12 22.15
N MET A 912 -11.09 3.40 21.45
CA MET A 912 -11.92 3.92 20.36
C MET A 912 -13.23 3.12 20.30
N LYS A 913 -14.34 3.71 19.83
CA LYS A 913 -15.60 3.00 19.58
C LYS A 913 -15.84 2.89 18.07
N ASP A 914 -15.72 1.69 17.52
CA ASP A 914 -16.27 1.36 16.22
C ASP A 914 -17.58 0.57 16.35
N VAL A 915 -18.50 0.83 15.43
CA VAL A 915 -19.84 0.24 15.40
C VAL A 915 -19.84 -0.91 14.39
N ILE A 916 -20.02 -2.13 14.86
CA ILE A 916 -20.25 -3.29 13.99
C ILE A 916 -21.71 -3.28 13.56
N VAL A 917 -21.96 -3.20 12.25
CA VAL A 917 -23.28 -3.36 11.66
C VAL A 917 -23.46 -4.82 11.26
N SER A 918 -24.38 -5.52 11.92
CA SER A 918 -24.86 -6.83 11.45
C SER A 918 -25.72 -6.63 10.19
N ILE A 919 -25.45 -7.42 9.15
CA ILE A 919 -26.27 -7.45 7.94
C ILE A 919 -27.25 -8.61 8.08
N ASP A 920 -28.50 -8.28 8.43
CA ASP A 920 -29.59 -9.25 8.44
C ASP A 920 -30.05 -9.54 7.01
N THR A 921 -29.85 -10.79 6.55
CA THR A 921 -30.49 -11.32 5.34
C THR A 921 -31.66 -12.20 5.76
N SER A 922 -32.88 -11.64 5.73
CA SER A 922 -34.13 -12.36 6.02
C SER A 922 -34.93 -12.64 4.74
N LYS A 923 -35.77 -13.70 4.82
CA LYS A 923 -36.58 -14.39 3.79
C LYS A 923 -35.99 -15.70 3.27
N ASP A 924 -36.77 -16.77 3.07
CA ASP A 924 -38.12 -17.16 3.55
C ASP A 924 -38.26 -18.68 3.30
N SER A 925 -38.66 -19.47 4.30
CA SER A 925 -39.19 -20.84 4.10
C SER A 925 -39.75 -21.43 5.40
N ASP A 926 -41.01 -21.83 5.40
CA ASP A 926 -41.75 -22.35 6.57
C ASP A 926 -41.45 -23.83 6.91
N ALA A 927 -41.48 -24.19 8.20
CA ALA A 927 -41.91 -25.51 8.70
C ALA A 927 -42.03 -25.57 10.25
N ASP A 928 -43.23 -25.30 10.75
CA ASP A 928 -43.96 -26.00 11.82
C ASP A 928 -43.38 -26.41 13.22
N SER A 929 -44.36 -26.58 14.14
CA SER A 929 -44.36 -27.47 15.32
C SER A 929 -43.68 -27.08 16.65
N SER A 930 -44.52 -26.46 17.51
CA SER A 930 -44.70 -26.79 18.95
C SER A 930 -43.71 -26.30 20.03
N LYS A 931 -44.30 -25.62 21.04
CA LYS A 931 -43.86 -25.64 22.45
C LYS A 931 -44.92 -26.41 23.25
N PRO A 932 -44.54 -27.02 24.38
CA PRO A 932 -45.09 -26.55 25.67
C PRO A 932 -43.98 -26.30 26.71
N SER A 933 -44.12 -25.60 27.84
CA SER A 933 -45.15 -24.73 28.46
C SER A 933 -45.18 -25.05 29.96
N SER A 934 -44.76 -24.12 30.82
CA SER A 934 -45.17 -23.98 32.22
C SER A 934 -44.33 -22.91 32.96
N LYS A 935 -44.73 -22.41 34.14
CA LYS A 935 -46.00 -21.76 34.54
C LYS A 935 -45.77 -21.08 35.92
N ALA A 936 -46.73 -20.24 36.35
CA ALA A 936 -46.77 -19.48 37.62
C ALA A 936 -45.74 -18.33 37.73
N THR A 937 -46.03 -17.04 37.96
CA THR A 937 -47.17 -16.21 38.46
C THR A 937 -47.11 -15.76 39.93
N ASN A 938 -47.76 -14.62 40.19
CA ASN A 938 -48.07 -13.95 41.46
C ASN A 938 -46.94 -13.12 42.13
N ASP A 939 -47.18 -11.96 42.76
CA ASP A 939 -48.19 -10.88 42.58
C ASP A 939 -47.78 -9.63 43.40
N GLU A 940 -48.21 -8.42 42.97
CA GLU A 940 -48.50 -7.18 43.75
C GLU A 940 -47.40 -6.57 44.69
N ASP A 941 -47.38 -5.29 45.11
CA ASP A 941 -48.32 -4.17 44.96
C ASP A 941 -47.61 -2.77 44.83
N ASP A 942 -48.42 -1.76 44.49
CA ASP A 942 -48.33 -0.28 44.35
C ASP A 942 -47.14 0.58 44.86
N GLY A 943 -47.01 1.82 44.33
CA GLY A 943 -46.30 2.90 45.08
C GLY A 943 -45.52 4.05 44.40
N LYS A 944 -46.13 4.83 43.48
CA LYS A 944 -45.68 6.19 43.03
C LYS A 944 -44.40 6.35 42.17
N ALA A 945 -44.44 7.40 41.33
CA ALA A 945 -43.38 7.93 40.46
C ALA A 945 -43.37 9.50 40.59
N PRO A 946 -42.54 10.29 39.86
CA PRO A 946 -41.51 9.93 38.87
C PRO A 946 -40.15 10.64 39.02
N THR A 947 -39.06 10.04 38.51
CA THR A 947 -37.89 10.79 38.02
C THR A 947 -37.02 9.94 37.08
N GLN A 948 -36.58 10.56 35.97
CA GLN A 948 -35.51 10.19 35.01
C GLN A 948 -34.96 8.72 34.99
N PRO A 949 -35.12 7.96 33.89
CA PRO A 949 -34.52 6.63 33.74
C PRO A 949 -33.00 6.71 33.46
N LEU A 950 -32.21 6.75 34.54
CA LEU A 950 -30.74 6.74 34.49
C LEU A 950 -30.22 5.29 34.50
N LEU A 951 -29.51 4.89 33.44
CA LEU A 951 -28.71 3.65 33.28
C LEU A 951 -29.10 2.42 34.14
N LYS A 952 -29.97 1.54 33.60
CA LYS A 952 -29.92 0.12 33.98
C LYS A 952 -29.00 -0.65 33.04
N LYS A 953 -27.95 -1.22 33.63
CA LYS A 953 -26.99 -2.14 33.02
C LYS A 953 -27.62 -3.52 33.01
N ASP A 954 -28.17 -3.94 31.87
CA ASP A 954 -28.77 -5.27 31.77
C ASP A 954 -27.75 -6.39 32.00
N LYS A 955 -28.27 -7.51 32.52
CA LYS A 955 -27.45 -8.60 33.04
C LYS A 955 -26.75 -9.34 31.90
N LYS A 956 -25.51 -9.79 32.16
CA LYS A 956 -24.88 -10.84 31.35
C LYS A 956 -25.83 -12.03 31.20
N SER A 957 -25.86 -12.63 30.02
CA SER A 957 -26.28 -14.02 29.86
C SER A 957 -25.46 -14.92 30.80
N PRO A 958 -26.04 -16.02 31.32
CA PRO A 958 -25.30 -16.95 32.16
C PRO A 958 -24.29 -17.70 31.28
N THR A 959 -23.02 -17.29 31.33
CA THR A 959 -21.92 -18.17 30.92
C THR A 959 -21.99 -19.42 31.78
N LEU A 960 -22.26 -20.57 31.16
CA LEU A 960 -22.07 -21.87 31.79
C LEU A 960 -20.65 -21.93 32.39
N PRO A 961 -20.46 -22.44 33.61
CA PRO A 961 -19.12 -22.61 34.15
C PRO A 961 -18.36 -23.59 33.26
N LEU A 962 -17.27 -23.12 32.67
CA LEU A 962 -16.35 -23.96 31.89
C LEU A 962 -15.81 -25.09 32.76
N ASN A 963 -15.50 -26.22 32.14
CA ASN A 963 -14.87 -27.33 32.85
C ASN A 963 -13.49 -26.90 33.39
N VAL A 964 -13.06 -27.46 34.51
CA VAL A 964 -11.77 -27.13 35.13
C VAL A 964 -10.59 -27.48 34.21
N SER A 965 -10.76 -28.49 33.35
CA SER A 965 -9.82 -28.80 32.26
C SER A 965 -9.76 -27.68 31.21
N ASP A 966 -10.91 -27.21 30.75
CA ASP A 966 -11.04 -26.18 29.70
C ASP A 966 -10.52 -24.82 30.18
N GLN A 967 -10.76 -24.48 31.45
CA GLN A 967 -10.19 -23.28 32.06
C GLN A 967 -8.66 -23.35 32.14
N ARG A 968 -8.08 -24.48 32.60
CA ARG A 968 -6.62 -24.66 32.62
C ARG A 968 -6.01 -24.63 31.22
N LEU A 969 -6.69 -25.23 30.24
CA LEU A 969 -6.29 -25.21 28.84
C LEU A 969 -6.32 -23.79 28.26
N LEU A 970 -7.33 -22.97 28.59
CA LEU A 970 -7.37 -21.54 28.24
C LEU A 970 -6.21 -20.76 28.89
N GLU A 971 -5.97 -20.94 30.18
CA GLU A 971 -4.87 -20.29 30.92
C GLU A 971 -3.50 -20.67 30.33
N ALA A 972 -3.28 -21.97 30.06
CA ALA A 972 -2.09 -22.48 29.38
C ALA A 972 -1.97 -21.95 27.93
N SER A 973 -3.09 -21.74 27.23
CA SER A 973 -3.09 -21.19 25.86
C SER A 973 -2.62 -19.73 25.79
N GLN A 974 -2.76 -18.98 26.89
CA GLN A 974 -2.39 -17.56 27.00
C GLN A 974 -1.02 -17.32 27.66
N GLN A 975 -0.37 -18.34 28.21
CA GLN A 975 0.83 -18.19 29.07
C GLN A 975 1.97 -17.37 28.43
N PHE A 976 2.16 -17.47 27.10
CA PHE A 976 3.20 -16.77 26.36
C PHE A 976 2.84 -15.35 25.91
N GLN A 977 1.58 -14.92 26.13
CA GLN A 977 1.16 -13.53 25.93
C GLN A 977 1.65 -12.63 27.08
N GLN A 978 1.63 -13.18 28.29
CA GLN A 978 2.08 -12.52 29.50
C GLN A 978 3.61 -12.43 29.56
N LYS A 979 4.12 -11.44 30.30
CA LYS A 979 5.56 -11.28 30.53
C LYS A 979 6.03 -12.40 31.47
N GLN A 980 7.03 -13.16 31.05
CA GLN A 980 7.66 -14.16 31.91
C GLN A 980 8.41 -13.47 33.06
N GLY A 981 8.34 -14.07 34.25
CA GLY A 981 8.99 -13.55 35.45
C GLY A 981 10.50 -13.77 35.46
N LYS A 982 11.11 -13.54 36.63
CA LYS A 982 12.47 -14.02 36.89
C LYS A 982 12.44 -15.55 36.88
N GLY A 983 13.11 -16.15 35.91
CA GLY A 983 13.03 -17.59 35.66
C GLY A 983 14.18 -18.11 34.81
N THR A 984 14.11 -19.37 34.38
CA THR A 984 15.14 -20.01 33.55
C THR A 984 14.57 -20.59 32.26
N VAL A 985 15.40 -20.51 31.21
CA VAL A 985 15.23 -21.26 29.95
C VAL A 985 16.34 -22.29 29.92
N ASP A 986 15.97 -23.56 29.92
CA ASP A 986 16.91 -24.67 30.06
C ASP A 986 17.16 -25.33 28.70
N VAL A 987 18.40 -25.32 28.24
CA VAL A 987 18.79 -25.76 26.90
C VAL A 987 19.56 -27.06 26.96
N TRP A 988 18.90 -28.16 26.59
CA TRP A 988 19.43 -29.51 26.60
C TRP A 988 20.02 -29.86 25.23
N TRP A 989 21.27 -29.42 25.01
CA TRP A 989 21.99 -29.59 23.75
C TRP A 989 22.77 -30.92 23.76
N LEU A 990 22.08 -31.98 23.37
CA LEU A 990 22.58 -33.37 23.45
C LEU A 990 23.21 -33.88 22.16
N PHE A 991 22.96 -33.21 21.03
CA PHE A 991 23.39 -33.59 19.68
C PHE A 991 23.71 -32.32 18.87
N ASP A 992 24.68 -32.36 17.97
CA ASP A 992 24.99 -31.21 17.11
C ASP A 992 24.00 -31.08 15.94
N ASP A 993 23.01 -30.23 16.14
CA ASP A 993 21.92 -29.91 15.22
C ASP A 993 22.24 -28.73 14.27
N GLY A 994 23.49 -28.27 14.21
CA GLY A 994 23.90 -27.06 13.50
C GLY A 994 23.76 -25.76 14.34
N GLY A 995 23.19 -25.85 15.55
CA GLY A 995 23.10 -24.74 16.52
C GLY A 995 21.70 -24.11 16.65
N LEU A 996 20.67 -24.65 16.00
CA LEU A 996 19.31 -24.11 16.07
C LEU A 996 18.73 -24.19 17.50
N THR A 997 19.06 -25.27 18.22
CA THR A 997 18.76 -25.49 19.64
C THR A 997 19.29 -24.37 20.55
N LEU A 998 20.40 -23.70 20.20
CA LEU A 998 20.93 -22.53 20.92
C LEU A 998 20.36 -21.20 20.42
N LEU A 999 20.15 -21.08 19.09
CA LEU A 999 19.70 -19.83 18.47
C LEU A 999 18.28 -19.44 18.92
N ILE A 1000 17.35 -20.39 19.08
CA ILE A 1000 15.97 -20.10 19.51
C ILE A 1000 15.91 -19.50 20.94
N PRO A 1001 16.53 -20.10 21.99
CA PRO A 1001 16.65 -19.48 23.32
C PRO A 1001 17.24 -18.07 23.29
N TYR A 1002 18.33 -17.85 22.55
CA TYR A 1002 18.96 -16.55 22.42
C TYR A 1002 18.04 -15.51 21.75
N LEU A 1003 17.30 -15.90 20.72
CA LEU A 1003 16.31 -15.02 20.08
C LEU A 1003 15.09 -14.74 20.97
N LEU A 1004 14.77 -15.62 21.93
CA LEU A 1004 13.71 -15.38 22.93
C LEU A 1004 14.15 -14.37 24.00
N THR A 1005 15.28 -14.58 24.68
CA THR A 1005 15.71 -13.72 25.82
C THR A 1005 15.98 -12.27 25.41
N ASN A 1006 16.34 -12.03 24.15
CA ASN A 1006 16.46 -10.68 23.56
C ASN A 1006 15.11 -9.91 23.47
N LYS A 1007 13.96 -10.51 23.80
CA LYS A 1007 12.62 -9.90 23.68
C LYS A 1007 12.07 -9.44 25.04
N LYS A 1008 11.27 -8.37 25.03
CA LYS A 1008 10.66 -7.77 26.25
C LYS A 1008 9.90 -8.77 27.15
N ARG A 1009 9.29 -9.84 26.58
CA ARG A 1009 8.56 -10.87 27.34
C ARG A 1009 9.47 -11.83 28.12
N TRP A 1010 10.74 -12.00 27.72
CA TRP A 1010 11.66 -13.02 28.26
C TRP A 1010 13.00 -12.45 28.80
N LYS A 1011 13.17 -11.11 28.79
CA LYS A 1011 14.43 -10.43 29.17
C LYS A 1011 14.95 -10.76 30.57
N ASP A 1012 14.06 -11.09 31.51
CA ASP A 1012 14.41 -11.40 32.90
C ASP A 1012 14.68 -12.91 33.12
N CYS A 1013 14.62 -13.73 32.06
CA CYS A 1013 14.89 -15.17 32.10
C CYS A 1013 16.37 -15.45 31.76
N LYS A 1014 17.00 -16.36 32.51
CA LYS A 1014 18.40 -16.76 32.31
C LYS A 1014 18.52 -18.07 31.55
N ILE A 1015 19.51 -18.19 30.66
CA ILE A 1015 19.79 -19.42 29.92
C ILE A 1015 20.70 -20.34 30.76
N ARG A 1016 20.24 -21.57 31.05
CA ARG A 1016 21.07 -22.67 31.59
C ARG A 1016 21.33 -23.67 30.48
N VAL A 1017 22.56 -24.16 30.31
CA VAL A 1017 22.91 -25.11 29.24
C VAL A 1017 23.28 -26.47 29.83
N PHE A 1018 22.56 -27.50 29.42
CA PHE A 1018 22.79 -28.90 29.80
C PHE A 1018 23.36 -29.65 28.59
N ILE A 1019 24.52 -30.26 28.75
CA ILE A 1019 25.18 -31.04 27.70
C ILE A 1019 25.48 -32.45 28.17
N GLY A 1020 25.45 -33.42 27.26
CA GLY A 1020 25.98 -34.76 27.55
C GLY A 1020 27.50 -34.76 27.43
N GLY A 1021 28.20 -35.27 28.44
CA GLY A 1021 29.67 -35.41 28.43
C GLY A 1021 30.15 -36.80 28.83
N LYS A 1022 31.46 -36.97 28.99
CA LYS A 1022 32.04 -38.21 29.55
C LYS A 1022 32.35 -37.98 31.03
N ILE A 1023 31.92 -38.90 31.90
CA ILE A 1023 32.07 -38.75 33.37
C ILE A 1023 33.53 -38.55 33.80
N ASN A 1024 34.49 -39.09 33.05
CA ASN A 1024 35.94 -38.93 33.26
C ASN A 1024 36.52 -37.58 32.77
N ARG A 1025 35.72 -36.70 32.14
CA ARG A 1025 36.18 -35.44 31.51
C ARG A 1025 35.25 -34.22 31.70
N ILE A 1026 34.24 -34.33 32.57
CA ILE A 1026 33.25 -33.29 32.93
C ILE A 1026 33.81 -31.85 32.91
N ASP A 1027 34.92 -31.62 33.61
CA ASP A 1027 35.50 -30.27 33.78
C ASP A 1027 36.18 -29.70 32.52
N HIS A 1028 36.61 -30.57 31.60
CA HIS A 1028 37.14 -30.18 30.29
C HIS A 1028 35.99 -29.86 29.34
N ASP A 1029 35.00 -30.75 29.25
CA ASP A 1029 33.81 -30.60 28.41
C ASP A 1029 33.05 -29.31 28.77
N ARG A 1030 32.91 -29.01 30.07
CA ARG A 1030 32.33 -27.75 30.61
C ARG A 1030 33.08 -26.50 30.14
N ARG A 1031 34.42 -26.51 30.20
CA ARG A 1031 35.27 -25.38 29.78
C ARG A 1031 35.30 -25.19 28.26
N ALA A 1032 35.28 -26.28 27.49
CA ALA A 1032 35.14 -26.23 26.04
C ALA A 1032 33.81 -25.57 25.64
N MET A 1033 32.71 -25.97 26.27
CA MET A 1033 31.38 -25.39 26.03
C MET A 1033 31.29 -23.91 26.42
N ALA A 1034 31.83 -23.52 27.59
CA ALA A 1034 31.93 -22.11 27.98
C ALA A 1034 32.71 -21.25 26.96
N THR A 1035 33.78 -21.82 26.39
CA THR A 1035 34.59 -21.18 25.34
C THR A 1035 33.85 -21.07 24.00
N LEU A 1036 32.94 -22.01 23.70
CA LEU A 1036 32.11 -22.00 22.49
C LEU A 1036 30.98 -20.97 22.60
N LEU A 1037 30.24 -20.95 23.71
CA LEU A 1037 29.12 -20.02 23.94
C LEU A 1037 29.60 -18.56 24.03
N SER A 1038 30.74 -18.30 24.68
CA SER A 1038 31.34 -16.96 24.71
C SER A 1038 31.82 -16.48 23.34
N LYS A 1039 32.34 -17.39 22.48
CA LYS A 1039 32.65 -17.07 21.06
C LYS A 1039 31.39 -16.76 20.25
N PHE A 1040 30.26 -17.43 20.51
CA PHE A 1040 28.96 -17.08 19.93
C PHE A 1040 28.30 -15.85 20.57
N ARG A 1041 28.88 -15.27 21.64
CA ARG A 1041 28.32 -14.15 22.42
C ARG A 1041 26.92 -14.43 22.98
N ILE A 1042 26.68 -15.68 23.39
CA ILE A 1042 25.45 -16.10 24.05
C ILE A 1042 25.71 -16.08 25.57
N ASP A 1043 25.09 -15.14 26.28
CA ASP A 1043 25.16 -15.07 27.74
C ASP A 1043 24.38 -16.25 28.37
N PHE A 1044 25.08 -17.04 29.18
CA PHE A 1044 24.53 -18.15 29.95
C PHE A 1044 24.76 -17.91 31.44
N SER A 1045 23.91 -18.48 32.31
CA SER A 1045 24.09 -18.40 33.77
C SER A 1045 24.81 -19.60 34.38
N ASP A 1046 24.72 -20.77 33.75
CA ASP A 1046 25.38 -22.00 34.20
C ASP A 1046 25.52 -23.03 33.06
N ILE A 1047 26.46 -23.96 33.20
CA ILE A 1047 26.68 -25.09 32.27
C ILE A 1047 26.84 -26.39 33.06
N THR A 1048 25.86 -27.29 32.93
CA THR A 1048 25.84 -28.61 33.56
C THR A 1048 26.23 -29.68 32.55
N VAL A 1049 27.16 -30.56 32.93
CA VAL A 1049 27.59 -31.69 32.10
C VAL A 1049 27.07 -33.00 32.69
N LEU A 1050 26.20 -33.68 31.96
CA LEU A 1050 25.54 -34.91 32.36
C LEU A 1050 26.39 -36.12 31.94
N GLY A 1051 26.82 -36.91 32.93
CA GLY A 1051 27.69 -38.09 32.72
C GLY A 1051 26.97 -39.44 32.81
N ASP A 1052 25.71 -39.44 33.23
CA ASP A 1052 24.91 -40.59 33.67
C ASP A 1052 23.67 -40.84 32.78
N VAL A 1053 23.56 -40.14 31.65
CA VAL A 1053 22.50 -40.27 30.63
C VAL A 1053 22.29 -41.72 30.15
N ASN A 1054 23.32 -42.57 30.27
CA ASN A 1054 23.30 -43.98 29.87
C ASN A 1054 23.14 -44.98 31.03
N THR A 1055 22.92 -44.55 32.28
CA THR A 1055 22.59 -45.49 33.37
C THR A 1055 21.21 -46.09 33.16
N LYS A 1056 21.00 -47.35 33.58
CA LYS A 1056 19.67 -47.98 33.49
C LYS A 1056 18.62 -47.14 34.25
N PRO A 1057 17.45 -46.82 33.65
CA PRO A 1057 16.39 -46.08 34.31
C PRO A 1057 15.72 -46.89 35.43
N LYS A 1058 14.87 -46.24 36.23
CA LYS A 1058 14.13 -46.88 37.33
C LYS A 1058 13.16 -47.93 36.79
N LYS A 1059 13.01 -49.04 37.52
CA LYS A 1059 12.11 -50.15 37.17
C LYS A 1059 10.65 -49.71 36.97
N GLU A 1060 10.18 -48.79 37.81
CA GLU A 1060 8.84 -48.19 37.72
C GLU A 1060 8.61 -47.52 36.36
N ASN A 1061 9.59 -46.73 35.89
CA ASN A 1061 9.50 -46.02 34.62
C ASN A 1061 9.68 -46.94 33.39
N MET A 1062 10.39 -48.07 33.54
CA MET A 1062 10.43 -49.11 32.50
C MET A 1062 9.08 -49.85 32.39
N ALA A 1063 8.49 -50.28 33.51
CA ALA A 1063 7.18 -50.92 33.52
C ALA A 1063 6.08 -50.01 32.93
N ALA A 1064 6.08 -48.72 33.28
CA ALA A 1064 5.17 -47.72 32.72
C ALA A 1064 5.44 -47.37 31.24
N PHE A 1065 6.57 -47.82 30.65
CA PHE A 1065 6.83 -47.77 29.21
C PHE A 1065 6.41 -49.07 28.52
N GLU A 1066 6.61 -50.22 29.15
CA GLU A 1066 6.14 -51.53 28.66
C GLU A 1066 4.60 -51.53 28.57
N GLU A 1067 3.91 -51.01 29.60
CA GLU A 1067 2.45 -50.78 29.61
C GLU A 1067 1.99 -49.82 28.48
N LEU A 1068 2.84 -48.86 28.09
CA LEU A 1068 2.52 -47.89 27.03
C LEU A 1068 2.53 -48.51 25.62
N ILE A 1069 3.41 -49.48 25.36
CA ILE A 1069 3.61 -50.04 24.02
C ILE A 1069 2.85 -51.34 23.76
N GLU A 1070 2.43 -52.07 24.79
CA GLU A 1070 1.76 -53.38 24.63
C GLU A 1070 0.52 -53.35 23.70
N PRO A 1071 -0.34 -52.31 23.66
CA PRO A 1071 -1.46 -52.23 22.70
C PRO A 1071 -1.05 -52.08 21.22
N TYR A 1072 0.21 -51.74 20.95
CA TYR A 1072 0.76 -51.47 19.62
C TYR A 1072 1.76 -52.53 19.15
N ARG A 1073 2.04 -53.53 19.98
CA ARG A 1073 3.06 -54.56 19.74
C ARG A 1073 2.56 -55.66 18.81
N LEU A 1074 3.31 -55.95 17.75
CA LEU A 1074 3.14 -57.13 16.91
C LEU A 1074 4.03 -58.23 17.48
N LYS A 1075 3.41 -59.27 18.06
CA LYS A 1075 4.13 -60.41 18.63
C LYS A 1075 4.50 -61.38 17.51
N GLU A 1076 5.58 -61.07 16.79
CA GLU A 1076 5.99 -61.82 15.60
C GLU A 1076 6.26 -63.31 15.95
N ASP A 1077 6.83 -63.58 17.13
CA ASP A 1077 7.09 -64.95 17.63
C ASP A 1077 5.82 -65.77 17.94
N ASP A 1078 4.67 -65.13 18.18
CA ASP A 1078 3.38 -65.79 18.48
C ASP A 1078 2.56 -66.07 17.20
N MET A 1079 3.07 -65.74 16.01
CA MET A 1079 2.31 -65.73 14.75
C MET A 1079 2.97 -66.51 13.60
N GLU A 1080 2.16 -66.93 12.61
CA GLU A 1080 2.69 -67.48 11.35
C GLU A 1080 3.37 -66.37 10.54
N GLN A 1081 4.56 -66.63 9.99
CA GLN A 1081 5.40 -65.66 9.28
C GLN A 1081 4.64 -64.87 8.21
N GLU A 1082 3.84 -65.53 7.38
CA GLU A 1082 3.06 -64.87 6.32
C GLU A 1082 1.94 -63.98 6.89
N ALA A 1083 1.36 -64.35 8.05
CA ALA A 1083 0.36 -63.53 8.73
C ALA A 1083 1.00 -62.29 9.39
N ALA A 1084 2.19 -62.44 9.97
CA ALA A 1084 2.96 -61.32 10.50
C ALA A 1084 3.36 -60.33 9.40
N GLU A 1085 3.89 -60.81 8.27
CA GLU A 1085 4.24 -59.96 7.12
C GLU A 1085 3.03 -59.26 6.49
N ARG A 1086 1.89 -59.95 6.36
CA ARG A 1086 0.63 -59.32 5.91
C ARG A 1086 0.18 -58.21 6.86
N LEU A 1087 0.22 -58.42 8.18
CA LEU A 1087 -0.15 -57.41 9.17
C LEU A 1087 0.83 -56.22 9.18
N LYS A 1088 2.12 -56.48 9.06
CA LYS A 1088 3.19 -55.46 8.94
C LYS A 1088 2.99 -54.55 7.72
N ASN A 1089 2.52 -55.11 6.61
CA ASN A 1089 2.18 -54.37 5.40
C ASN A 1089 0.86 -53.58 5.49
N SER A 1090 -0.11 -54.03 6.30
CA SER A 1090 -1.40 -53.35 6.49
C SER A 1090 -1.40 -52.31 7.63
N GLU A 1091 -0.60 -52.53 8.66
CA GLU A 1091 -0.50 -51.71 9.88
C GLU A 1091 0.97 -51.39 10.21
N PRO A 1092 1.68 -50.60 9.38
CA PRO A 1092 3.11 -50.31 9.55
C PRO A 1092 3.45 -49.55 10.85
N TRP A 1093 2.45 -49.03 11.56
CA TRP A 1093 2.59 -48.42 12.89
C TRP A 1093 2.66 -49.43 14.04
N ARG A 1094 2.57 -50.74 13.81
CA ARG A 1094 2.80 -51.74 14.86
C ARG A 1094 4.29 -51.83 15.19
N ILE A 1095 4.61 -52.21 16.43
CA ILE A 1095 5.98 -52.29 16.96
C ILE A 1095 6.41 -53.76 16.97
N THR A 1096 7.47 -54.10 16.24
CA THR A 1096 7.98 -55.48 16.22
C THR A 1096 8.90 -55.78 17.40
N ASP A 1097 9.00 -57.06 17.79
CA ASP A 1097 9.88 -57.48 18.88
C ASP A 1097 11.37 -57.28 18.55
N ASN A 1098 11.73 -57.47 17.28
CA ASN A 1098 13.08 -57.21 16.75
C ASN A 1098 13.47 -55.72 16.89
N GLU A 1099 12.60 -54.77 16.51
CA GLU A 1099 12.83 -53.35 16.75
C GLU A 1099 13.01 -53.03 18.25
N LEU A 1100 12.18 -53.64 19.11
CA LEU A 1100 12.19 -53.38 20.55
C LEU A 1100 13.49 -53.85 21.21
N GLU A 1101 14.05 -54.99 20.78
CA GLU A 1101 15.37 -55.44 21.21
C GLU A 1101 16.50 -54.57 20.63
N LEU A 1102 16.50 -54.34 19.31
CA LEU A 1102 17.53 -53.55 18.60
C LEU A 1102 17.67 -52.14 19.20
N TYR A 1103 16.55 -51.47 19.50
CA TYR A 1103 16.57 -50.12 20.07
C TYR A 1103 16.42 -50.06 21.59
N ARG A 1104 16.50 -51.19 22.31
CA ARG A 1104 16.35 -51.26 23.78
C ARG A 1104 17.24 -50.26 24.53
N ALA A 1105 18.48 -50.08 24.08
CA ALA A 1105 19.41 -49.11 24.66
C ALA A 1105 18.98 -47.64 24.43
N LYS A 1106 18.38 -47.34 23.27
CA LYS A 1106 17.83 -46.03 22.92
C LYS A 1106 16.57 -45.73 23.73
N THR A 1107 15.66 -46.70 23.86
CA THR A 1107 14.48 -46.64 24.75
C THR A 1107 14.88 -46.31 26.19
N ASN A 1108 15.81 -47.08 26.77
CA ASN A 1108 16.32 -46.85 28.11
C ASN A 1108 16.88 -45.43 28.31
N ARG A 1109 17.58 -44.89 27.31
CA ARG A 1109 18.12 -43.52 27.32
C ARG A 1109 17.02 -42.46 27.30
N GLN A 1110 15.93 -42.62 26.54
CA GLN A 1110 14.82 -41.64 26.57
C GLN A 1110 14.12 -41.61 27.93
N ILE A 1111 13.90 -42.78 28.54
CA ILE A 1111 13.32 -42.89 29.89
C ILE A 1111 14.26 -42.23 30.92
N ARG A 1112 15.57 -42.51 30.88
CA ARG A 1112 16.56 -41.88 31.78
C ARG A 1112 16.66 -40.36 31.56
N LEU A 1113 16.48 -39.86 30.35
CA LEU A 1113 16.43 -38.42 30.07
C LEU A 1113 15.21 -37.73 30.71
N ASN A 1114 14.02 -38.35 30.74
CA ASN A 1114 12.89 -37.78 31.48
C ASN A 1114 13.18 -37.70 33.00
N GLU A 1115 13.80 -38.74 33.58
CA GLU A 1115 14.21 -38.70 34.99
C GLU A 1115 15.11 -37.49 35.30
N LEU A 1116 16.10 -37.22 34.44
CA LEU A 1116 17.01 -36.08 34.57
C LEU A 1116 16.34 -34.72 34.28
N LEU A 1117 15.41 -34.64 33.33
CA LEU A 1117 14.60 -33.45 33.04
C LEU A 1117 13.73 -33.06 34.24
N LYS A 1118 13.11 -34.05 34.90
CA LYS A 1118 12.33 -33.86 36.14
C LYS A 1118 13.20 -33.43 37.31
N GLU A 1119 14.43 -33.94 37.39
CA GLU A 1119 15.39 -33.58 38.45
C GLU A 1119 15.92 -32.14 38.32
N HIS A 1120 16.31 -31.70 37.13
CA HIS A 1120 16.99 -30.41 36.94
C HIS A 1120 16.13 -29.26 36.40
N SER A 1121 15.07 -29.57 35.63
CA SER A 1121 14.30 -28.60 34.84
C SER A 1121 12.82 -28.48 35.22
N SER A 1122 12.38 -29.11 36.31
CA SER A 1122 10.99 -29.08 36.80
C SER A 1122 10.44 -27.70 37.15
N THR A 1123 11.29 -26.68 37.31
CA THR A 1123 10.93 -25.28 37.62
C THR A 1123 11.23 -24.28 36.49
N ALA A 1124 11.62 -24.77 35.30
CA ALA A 1124 11.93 -23.91 34.16
C ALA A 1124 10.66 -23.30 33.50
N ASN A 1125 10.78 -22.11 32.92
CA ASN A 1125 9.71 -21.48 32.14
C ASN A 1125 9.58 -22.07 30.73
N LEU A 1126 10.69 -22.55 30.17
CA LEU A 1126 10.77 -23.22 28.88
C LEU A 1126 11.96 -24.18 28.89
N ILE A 1127 11.75 -25.41 28.46
CA ILE A 1127 12.81 -26.38 28.17
C ILE A 1127 12.98 -26.43 26.65
N VAL A 1128 14.20 -26.28 26.15
CA VAL A 1128 14.53 -26.44 24.72
C VAL A 1128 15.51 -27.60 24.59
N MET A 1129 15.13 -28.65 23.89
CA MET A 1129 15.86 -29.92 23.89
C MET A 1129 16.08 -30.45 22.48
N SER A 1130 17.26 -31.03 22.21
CA SER A 1130 17.53 -31.70 20.94
C SER A 1130 16.59 -32.90 20.74
N LEU A 1131 15.71 -32.83 19.72
CA LEU A 1131 14.78 -33.89 19.33
C LEU A 1131 15.56 -35.15 18.92
N PRO A 1132 15.26 -36.34 19.49
CA PRO A 1132 15.91 -37.59 19.08
C PRO A 1132 15.40 -38.04 17.71
N LEU A 1133 16.30 -38.23 16.76
CA LEU A 1133 15.93 -38.69 15.41
C LEU A 1133 15.58 -40.19 15.39
N ALA A 1134 14.51 -40.56 14.70
CA ALA A 1134 14.21 -41.92 14.27
C ALA A 1134 14.58 -42.08 12.78
N ARG A 1135 14.92 -43.31 12.35
CA ARG A 1135 15.09 -43.62 10.92
C ARG A 1135 13.75 -44.09 10.36
N LYS A 1136 13.38 -43.57 9.20
CA LYS A 1136 12.22 -43.97 8.40
C LYS A 1136 12.38 -45.46 8.04
N GLY A 1137 11.28 -46.22 8.00
CA GLY A 1137 11.28 -47.66 7.72
C GLY A 1137 11.90 -48.57 8.81
N ALA A 1138 12.98 -48.13 9.47
CA ALA A 1138 13.70 -48.90 10.49
C ALA A 1138 13.20 -48.67 11.93
N VAL A 1139 12.25 -47.76 12.16
CA VAL A 1139 11.59 -47.52 13.45
C VAL A 1139 10.10 -47.24 13.18
N SER A 1140 9.22 -48.04 13.77
CA SER A 1140 7.78 -47.87 13.72
C SER A 1140 7.31 -46.55 14.34
N SER A 1141 6.33 -45.90 13.70
CA SER A 1141 5.79 -44.61 14.13
C SER A 1141 5.21 -44.62 15.54
N ALA A 1142 4.62 -45.74 16.00
CA ALA A 1142 4.16 -45.86 17.39
C ALA A 1142 5.32 -45.94 18.39
N LEU A 1143 6.41 -46.64 18.07
CA LEU A 1143 7.61 -46.69 18.92
C LEU A 1143 8.28 -45.31 19.01
N TYR A 1144 8.33 -44.57 17.90
CA TYR A 1144 8.88 -43.20 17.91
C TYR A 1144 7.98 -42.24 18.71
N MET A 1145 6.65 -42.26 18.54
CA MET A 1145 5.75 -41.46 19.39
C MET A 1145 5.83 -41.88 20.86
N ALA A 1146 5.97 -43.16 21.18
CA ALA A 1146 6.17 -43.63 22.54
C ALA A 1146 7.47 -43.07 23.14
N TRP A 1147 8.57 -42.96 22.38
CA TRP A 1147 9.79 -42.27 22.83
C TRP A 1147 9.57 -40.78 23.09
N LEU A 1148 8.87 -40.06 22.20
CA LEU A 1148 8.61 -38.62 22.37
C LEU A 1148 7.66 -38.36 23.55
N GLU A 1149 6.64 -39.20 23.74
CA GLU A 1149 5.77 -39.22 24.91
C GLU A 1149 6.59 -39.44 26.18
N ALA A 1150 7.34 -40.55 26.25
CA ALA A 1150 8.11 -40.95 27.42
C ALA A 1150 9.21 -39.94 27.79
N LEU A 1151 9.80 -39.24 26.81
CA LEU A 1151 10.78 -38.18 27.04
C LEU A 1151 10.15 -36.91 27.64
N SER A 1152 8.95 -36.53 27.20
CA SER A 1152 8.34 -35.22 27.50
C SER A 1152 7.24 -35.23 28.58
N LYS A 1153 6.87 -36.41 29.09
CA LYS A 1153 5.77 -36.59 30.07
C LYS A 1153 5.97 -35.81 31.37
N ASP A 1154 4.92 -35.10 31.80
CA ASP A 1154 4.78 -34.32 33.05
C ASP A 1154 5.66 -33.06 33.20
N LEU A 1155 6.44 -32.68 32.18
CA LEU A 1155 7.38 -31.54 32.22
C LEU A 1155 6.69 -30.17 32.03
N PRO A 1156 7.34 -29.06 32.46
CA PRO A 1156 7.01 -27.70 31.99
C PRO A 1156 7.03 -27.59 30.45
N PRO A 1157 6.58 -26.45 29.87
CA PRO A 1157 6.56 -26.26 28.42
C PRO A 1157 7.90 -26.66 27.76
N ILE A 1158 7.84 -27.62 26.85
CA ILE A 1158 9.03 -28.22 26.23
C ILE A 1158 8.98 -28.07 24.71
N LEU A 1159 10.09 -27.62 24.15
CA LEU A 1159 10.31 -27.37 22.75
C LEU A 1159 11.39 -28.33 22.26
N LEU A 1160 10.98 -29.38 21.54
CA LEU A 1160 11.90 -30.34 20.93
C LEU A 1160 12.37 -29.77 19.59
N VAL A 1161 13.68 -29.63 19.39
CA VAL A 1161 14.30 -28.93 18.24
C VAL A 1161 15.31 -29.82 17.53
N ARG A 1162 15.30 -29.84 16.20
CA ARG A 1162 16.38 -30.37 15.35
C ARG A 1162 16.59 -29.42 14.18
N GLY A 1163 17.72 -28.75 14.11
CA GLY A 1163 18.15 -28.05 12.89
C GLY A 1163 18.51 -29.01 11.76
N ASN A 1164 18.58 -28.51 10.53
CA ASN A 1164 18.88 -29.28 9.32
C ASN A 1164 20.37 -29.65 9.14
N HIS A 1165 21.13 -29.67 10.24
CA HIS A 1165 22.60 -29.88 10.29
C HIS A 1165 23.48 -28.88 9.53
N GLN A 1166 22.90 -27.88 8.86
CA GLN A 1166 23.65 -26.71 8.37
C GLN A 1166 23.99 -25.79 9.56
N SER A 1167 25.16 -25.14 9.53
CA SER A 1167 25.59 -24.26 10.62
C SER A 1167 24.79 -22.96 10.62
N VAL A 1168 23.95 -22.73 11.63
CA VAL A 1168 23.17 -21.49 11.80
C VAL A 1168 23.86 -20.45 12.69
N LEU A 1169 24.98 -20.84 13.32
CA LEU A 1169 25.85 -19.98 14.12
C LEU A 1169 27.28 -19.99 13.54
N THR A 1170 27.97 -18.86 13.63
CA THR A 1170 29.40 -18.74 13.35
C THR A 1170 30.02 -17.69 14.26
N PHE A 1171 31.29 -17.87 14.62
CA PHE A 1171 32.08 -16.88 15.35
C PHE A 1171 33.05 -16.09 14.45
N TYR A 1172 32.98 -16.28 13.13
CA TYR A 1172 33.77 -15.55 12.14
C TYR A 1172 32.97 -14.41 11.50
N SER A 1173 33.51 -13.19 11.62
CA SER A 1173 33.22 -12.04 10.76
C SER A 1173 34.00 -12.14 9.47
#